data_AF-A0A651HKG5-F1
#
_entry.id   AF-A0A651HKG5-F1
#
_cell.length_a   1.000
_cell.length_b   1.000
_cell.length_c   1.000
_cell.angle_alpha   90.00
_cell.angle_beta   90.00
_cell.angle_gamma   90.00
#
_symmetry.space_group_name_H-M   'P 1'
#
loop_
_entity.id
_entity.type
_entity.pdbx_description
1 polymer ?
#
loop_
_entity_poly.entity_id
_entity_poly.type
_entity_poly.pdbx_seq_one_letter_code
_entity_poly.pdbx_strand_id
1 'polypeptide(L)'
;MKNLRAILSPALLILLGAAGAAAQEPRPSESPPPPLPAQTIEFPAFESLTLDNGLRVIFLDHGTQPVSSLRLYVPGGTAADPPDRAGVASMTATVLTRGTERRSAEEISATIEGVGGSLSASASRDFFSVSAVTLVDHAELGFQLLGETVLQATFPQSEVELARRQTLSSLQAQRGQPQAVASRHFARAVYGTDHPYGVRPTPGTVQEIQREELMAYRDAILRPEGALLVVAGRLGRERAEALVREHLGGWQGRPEAATEPPPPGEAEETRVHLVHRPGATQSVVLVGHLGIQAGNPDAFPLLVMNRILGGGADSRLFRILREERGWTYGSFSELNRPAQRGTFAAVAEVRTEVTDSTVVELLTQMRRLQEEPVPQEELDAARNYLAGSFPLGLETADQVGGQVASTLLLELPLEDLTGYPDQIRSVTSEEVQRVAREYLHPDRTTVVVVGDGTQLLAPLEALGLGSVEIMDVDGELLPREELVGEREPASWDATLLEEGVRRYELFIQGNPMGNAEYRLERQGDAWVATTTITSMAGSQETVLRFGAEDFLPHSIRQDQGQGPVRISVALDVVDGRLMGDVELPPQMGGDREYDQVMPPGTLLPGMDEFALAVAPLEAGARFTIPYLDVVQGSTTTLEARVEGEEEITVSAGTYQTWRVQVTGGEAGLTLFLRRDAPHILIRQEFGGQPLRLDLSGLAPLP
;
A
#
# COMPACT_ATOMS: atom_id res chain seq x y z
N MET A 1 6.41 -18.55 -34.78
CA MET A 1 7.22 -19.71 -35.22
C MET A 1 8.60 -19.59 -34.62
N LYS A 2 9.07 -20.67 -34.00
CA LYS A 2 10.48 -21.13 -34.03
C LYS A 2 11.46 -20.25 -33.23
N ASN A 3 11.97 -20.70 -32.08
CA ASN A 3 12.79 -21.90 -32.02
C ASN A 3 12.73 -22.61 -30.66
N LEU A 4 12.10 -23.79 -30.68
CA LEU A 4 12.32 -24.87 -29.74
C LEU A 4 12.50 -26.15 -30.58
N ARG A 5 13.71 -26.74 -30.62
CA ARG A 5 14.00 -28.17 -30.89
C ARG A 5 15.39 -28.45 -30.28
N ALA A 6 15.56 -29.23 -29.20
CA ALA A 6 15.38 -30.69 -29.05
C ALA A 6 16.28 -31.49 -30.01
N ILE A 7 17.04 -32.53 -29.70
CA ILE A 7 17.32 -33.41 -28.54
C ILE A 7 18.56 -34.25 -28.98
N LEU A 8 19.45 -34.64 -28.05
CA LEU A 8 20.11 -35.97 -28.06
C LEU A 8 20.76 -36.22 -26.69
N SER A 9 20.16 -37.11 -25.90
CA SER A 9 20.74 -37.78 -24.71
C SER A 9 21.53 -39.04 -25.14
N PRO A 10 22.04 -39.86 -24.20
CA PRO A 10 23.27 -39.73 -23.44
C PRO A 10 24.23 -40.90 -23.75
N ALA A 11 25.50 -40.77 -23.37
CA ALA A 11 26.45 -41.85 -23.03
C ALA A 11 27.88 -41.53 -23.50
N LEU A 12 28.83 -41.86 -22.62
CA LEU A 12 30.25 -42.04 -22.89
C LEU A 12 31.14 -40.78 -22.84
N LEU A 13 31.31 -40.24 -21.63
CA LEU A 13 32.60 -39.70 -21.18
C LEU A 13 32.67 -39.73 -19.65
N ILE A 14 32.71 -40.95 -19.12
CA ILE A 14 33.34 -41.23 -17.83
C ILE A 14 34.80 -41.54 -18.15
N LEU A 15 35.72 -40.67 -17.76
CA LEU A 15 37.09 -40.97 -17.30
C LEU A 15 37.93 -39.69 -17.42
N LEU A 16 37.95 -38.89 -16.34
CA LEU A 16 39.09 -38.06 -15.85
C LEU A 16 38.53 -36.96 -14.95
N GLY A 17 38.20 -37.34 -13.71
CA GLY A 17 37.73 -36.41 -12.68
C GLY A 17 37.46 -37.08 -11.33
N ALA A 18 38.19 -38.16 -11.02
CA ALA A 18 38.11 -38.86 -9.74
C ALA A 18 39.40 -38.63 -8.96
N ALA A 19 39.50 -37.47 -8.33
CA ALA A 19 40.38 -37.21 -7.18
C ALA A 19 40.04 -35.80 -6.63
N GLY A 20 39.03 -35.73 -5.75
CA GLY A 20 38.65 -34.46 -5.14
C GLY A 20 37.22 -34.37 -4.59
N ALA A 21 36.45 -35.46 -4.56
CA ALA A 21 35.25 -35.53 -3.71
C ALA A 21 35.67 -36.14 -2.37
N ALA A 22 36.28 -35.33 -1.51
CA ALA A 22 36.21 -35.61 -0.09
C ALA A 22 34.72 -35.61 0.26
N ALA A 23 34.25 -36.71 0.85
CA ALA A 23 32.89 -36.89 1.30
C ALA A 23 32.45 -35.67 2.11
N GLN A 24 31.60 -34.81 1.54
CA GLN A 24 30.65 -34.10 2.37
C GLN A 24 29.79 -35.19 2.99
N GLU A 25 29.94 -35.39 4.29
CA GLU A 25 28.98 -36.17 5.06
C GLU A 25 27.57 -35.70 4.64
N PRO A 26 26.63 -36.63 4.38
CA PRO A 26 25.26 -36.23 4.13
C PRO A 26 24.85 -35.34 5.29
N ARG A 27 24.47 -34.08 5.01
CA ARG A 27 23.92 -33.20 6.04
C ARG A 27 22.85 -34.02 6.75
N PRO A 28 22.95 -34.19 8.08
CA PRO A 28 21.96 -34.98 8.78
C PRO A 28 20.59 -34.37 8.45
N SER A 29 19.70 -35.20 7.91
CA SER A 29 18.29 -34.89 7.79
C SER A 29 17.73 -34.89 9.21
N GLU A 30 18.10 -33.91 10.00
CA GLU A 30 17.42 -33.61 11.25
C GLU A 30 16.04 -33.10 10.85
N SER A 31 15.09 -34.04 10.87
CA SER A 31 13.69 -33.68 11.01
C SER A 31 13.60 -32.80 12.25
N PRO A 32 12.80 -31.71 12.26
CA PRO A 32 12.60 -30.93 13.47
C PRO A 32 12.32 -31.86 14.65
N PRO A 33 12.88 -31.58 15.85
CA PRO A 33 12.59 -32.40 17.01
C PRO A 33 11.07 -32.49 17.19
N PRO A 34 10.55 -33.65 17.61
CA PRO A 34 9.12 -33.79 17.85
C PRO A 34 8.68 -32.73 18.86
N PRO A 35 7.45 -32.18 18.72
CA PRO A 35 6.94 -31.19 19.65
C PRO A 35 6.96 -31.76 21.07
N LEU A 36 7.42 -30.94 22.02
CA LEU A 36 7.36 -31.30 23.43
C LEU A 36 5.90 -31.49 23.86
N PRO A 37 5.63 -32.36 24.86
CA PRO A 37 4.30 -32.47 25.43
C PRO A 37 3.78 -31.11 25.87
N ALA A 38 2.48 -30.86 25.66
CA ALA A 38 1.83 -29.66 26.14
C ALA A 38 2.05 -29.54 27.67
N GLN A 39 2.64 -28.43 28.10
CA GLN A 39 2.76 -28.13 29.51
C GLN A 39 1.49 -27.45 29.99
N THR A 40 1.03 -27.81 31.19
CA THR A 40 -0.01 -27.08 31.90
C THR A 40 0.58 -25.75 32.35
N ILE A 41 -0.01 -24.65 31.91
CA ILE A 41 0.43 -23.31 32.27
C ILE A 41 -0.39 -22.90 33.49
N GLU A 42 0.26 -22.75 34.63
CA GLU A 42 -0.38 -22.16 35.81
C GLU A 42 -0.30 -20.63 35.69
N PHE A 43 -1.44 -19.99 35.56
CA PHE A 43 -1.50 -18.53 35.54
C PHE A 43 -1.11 -18.00 36.93
N PRO A 44 -0.19 -17.02 37.04
CA PRO A 44 0.24 -16.51 38.34
C PRO A 44 -0.93 -15.92 39.13
N ALA A 45 -1.02 -16.25 40.42
CA ALA A 45 -2.00 -15.65 41.30
C ALA A 45 -1.75 -14.13 41.43
N PHE A 46 -2.83 -13.37 41.50
CA PHE A 46 -2.79 -11.94 41.76
C PHE A 46 -3.79 -11.57 42.85
N GLU A 47 -3.51 -10.49 43.55
CA GLU A 47 -4.39 -9.96 44.60
C GLU A 47 -4.99 -8.64 44.16
N SER A 48 -6.20 -8.32 44.60
CA SER A 48 -6.88 -7.07 44.29
C SER A 48 -7.20 -6.25 45.52
N LEU A 49 -7.18 -4.94 45.36
CA LEU A 49 -7.60 -3.95 46.35
C LEU A 49 -8.39 -2.86 45.64
N THR A 50 -9.45 -2.35 46.27
CA THR A 50 -10.08 -1.10 45.85
C THR A 50 -9.85 -0.07 46.94
N LEU A 51 -9.24 1.06 46.61
CA LEU A 51 -9.07 2.18 47.53
C LEU A 51 -10.39 2.91 47.77
N ASP A 52 -10.46 3.70 48.84
CA ASP A 52 -11.65 4.49 49.19
C ASP A 52 -12.05 5.50 48.11
N ASN A 53 -11.11 5.92 47.26
CA ASN A 53 -11.35 6.81 46.11
C ASN A 53 -11.82 6.07 44.84
N GLY A 54 -12.01 4.75 44.89
CA GLY A 54 -12.50 3.94 43.78
C GLY A 54 -11.42 3.38 42.85
N LEU A 55 -10.14 3.72 43.07
CA LEU A 55 -9.03 3.13 42.30
C LEU A 55 -8.93 1.63 42.59
N ARG A 56 -9.09 0.81 41.54
CA ARG A 56 -8.83 -0.63 41.60
C ARG A 56 -7.33 -0.86 41.40
N VAL A 57 -6.75 -1.74 42.21
CA VAL A 57 -5.32 -2.05 42.21
C VAL A 57 -5.15 -3.57 42.15
N ILE A 58 -4.31 -4.03 41.23
CA ILE A 58 -3.89 -5.43 41.12
C ILE A 58 -2.43 -5.52 41.52
N PHE A 59 -2.14 -6.42 42.45
CA PHE A 59 -0.79 -6.75 42.88
C PHE A 59 -0.40 -8.10 42.31
N LEU A 60 0.66 -8.11 41.52
CA LEU A 60 1.21 -9.31 40.90
C LEU A 60 2.67 -9.48 41.34
N ASP A 61 2.89 -10.31 42.35
CA ASP A 61 4.23 -10.72 42.77
C ASP A 61 4.73 -11.86 41.88
N HIS A 62 5.30 -11.50 40.73
CA HIS A 62 5.77 -12.43 39.72
C HIS A 62 7.15 -12.05 39.17
N GLY A 63 7.85 -13.04 38.62
CA GLY A 63 9.19 -12.87 38.04
C GLY A 63 10.33 -13.05 39.02
N THR A 64 11.55 -13.13 38.49
CA THR A 64 12.79 -13.30 39.29
C THR A 64 13.62 -12.02 39.35
N GLN A 65 13.38 -11.07 38.45
CA GLN A 65 14.12 -9.81 38.36
C GLN A 65 13.64 -8.79 39.41
N PRO A 66 14.55 -7.95 39.96
CA PRO A 66 14.19 -6.91 40.92
C PRO A 66 13.59 -5.67 40.22
N VAL A 67 12.52 -5.87 39.45
CA VAL A 67 11.80 -4.81 38.70
C VAL A 67 10.47 -4.52 39.37
N SER A 68 10.06 -3.26 39.32
CA SER A 68 8.72 -2.76 39.68
C SER A 68 8.10 -2.12 38.43
N SER A 69 7.03 -2.71 37.91
CA SER A 69 6.23 -2.17 36.80
C SER A 69 4.90 -1.67 37.33
N LEU A 70 4.60 -0.41 37.03
CA LEU A 70 3.35 0.26 37.37
C LEU A 70 2.66 0.61 36.07
N ARG A 71 1.43 0.13 35.88
CA ARG A 71 0.61 0.49 34.72
C ARG A 71 -0.77 0.93 35.18
N LEU A 72 -1.03 2.22 35.09
CA LEU A 72 -2.34 2.80 35.31
C LEU A 72 -3.10 2.82 33.99
N TYR A 73 -4.31 2.27 34.00
CA TYR A 73 -5.27 2.33 32.92
C TYR A 73 -6.49 3.10 33.38
N VAL A 74 -6.96 4.03 32.55
CA VAL A 74 -8.23 4.72 32.75
C VAL A 74 -9.11 4.52 31.50
N PRO A 75 -10.43 4.33 31.67
CA PRO A 75 -11.36 4.41 30.55
C PRO A 75 -11.24 5.77 29.84
N GLY A 76 -11.34 5.76 28.51
CA GLY A 76 -11.10 6.93 27.65
C GLY A 76 -9.95 6.65 26.70
N GLY A 77 -9.70 7.49 25.73
CA GLY A 77 -8.73 7.20 24.68
C GLY A 77 -9.05 8.00 23.45
N THR A 78 -8.56 7.57 22.28
CA THR A 78 -8.87 8.29 21.05
C THR A 78 -10.35 8.23 20.67
N ALA A 79 -11.12 7.26 21.18
CA ALA A 79 -12.57 7.24 21.01
C ALA A 79 -13.30 8.31 21.85
N ALA A 80 -12.62 8.91 22.83
CA ALA A 80 -13.12 10.03 23.62
C ALA A 80 -12.63 11.39 23.09
N ASP A 81 -11.93 11.43 21.95
CA ASP A 81 -11.61 12.70 21.29
C ASP A 81 -12.91 13.41 20.89
N PRO A 82 -12.99 14.75 21.06
CA PRO A 82 -14.07 15.51 20.44
C PRO A 82 -14.04 15.30 18.91
N PRO A 83 -15.19 15.16 18.23
CA PRO A 83 -15.24 14.82 16.80
C PRO A 83 -14.43 15.78 15.90
N ASP A 84 -14.38 17.06 16.24
CA ASP A 84 -13.66 18.13 15.54
C ASP A 84 -12.23 18.37 16.07
N ARG A 85 -11.78 17.56 17.04
CA ARG A 85 -10.47 17.64 17.69
C ARG A 85 -9.76 16.29 17.77
N ALA A 86 -9.97 15.45 16.76
CA ALA A 86 -9.24 14.19 16.61
C ALA A 86 -7.72 14.40 16.76
N GLY A 87 -7.11 13.72 17.74
CA GLY A 87 -5.71 13.86 18.13
C GLY A 87 -5.50 14.27 19.58
N VAL A 88 -6.52 14.83 20.25
CA VAL A 88 -6.42 15.34 21.64
C VAL A 88 -5.90 14.28 22.61
N ALA A 89 -6.42 13.06 22.61
CA ALA A 89 -6.00 11.99 23.51
C ALA A 89 -4.52 11.61 23.29
N SER A 90 -4.11 11.45 22.03
CA SER A 90 -2.74 11.08 21.69
C SER A 90 -1.72 12.19 22.01
N MET A 91 -2.09 13.45 21.76
CA MET A 91 -1.26 14.61 22.14
C MET A 91 -1.23 14.79 23.65
N THR A 92 -2.35 14.55 24.34
CA THR A 92 -2.40 14.57 25.81
C THR A 92 -1.42 13.55 26.37
N ALA A 93 -1.43 12.30 25.88
CA ALA A 93 -0.47 11.28 26.29
C ALA A 93 0.98 11.71 26.07
N THR A 94 1.27 12.32 24.91
CA THR A 94 2.62 12.79 24.58
C THR A 94 3.13 13.87 25.53
N VAL A 95 2.25 14.79 25.93
CA VAL A 95 2.59 15.95 26.77
C VAL A 95 2.47 15.65 28.27
N LEU A 96 1.69 14.65 28.67
CA LEU A 96 1.40 14.35 30.07
C LEU A 96 2.68 14.15 30.89
N THR A 97 3.68 13.48 30.33
CA THR A 97 4.98 13.21 31.00
C THR A 97 6.02 14.32 30.80
N ARG A 98 5.62 15.51 30.30
CA ARG A 98 6.53 16.60 29.89
C ARG A 98 6.48 17.82 30.83
N GLY A 99 5.97 17.66 32.02
CA GLY A 99 6.06 18.69 33.06
C GLY A 99 4.99 18.52 34.12
N THR A 100 5.40 18.69 35.36
CA THR A 100 4.53 18.72 36.54
C THR A 100 4.68 20.06 37.25
N GLU A 101 3.91 20.30 38.31
CA GLU A 101 4.12 21.46 39.18
C GLU A 101 5.53 21.49 39.80
N ARG A 102 6.17 20.32 39.89
CA ARG A 102 7.44 20.12 40.60
C ARG A 102 8.65 19.96 39.71
N ARG A 103 8.47 19.55 38.44
CA ARG A 103 9.56 19.16 37.55
C ARG A 103 9.30 19.59 36.11
N SER A 104 10.33 20.07 35.42
CA SER A 104 10.31 20.26 33.97
C SER A 104 10.37 18.92 33.21
N ALA A 105 10.17 18.94 31.89
CA ALA A 105 10.34 17.76 31.04
C ALA A 105 11.73 17.12 31.19
N GLU A 106 12.78 17.95 31.19
CA GLU A 106 14.17 17.51 31.32
C GLU A 106 14.45 16.93 32.70
N GLU A 107 13.90 17.54 33.75
CA GLU A 107 14.05 17.03 35.13
C GLU A 107 13.34 15.68 35.30
N ILE A 108 12.14 15.50 34.74
CA ILE A 108 11.44 14.21 34.74
C ILE A 108 12.30 13.15 34.05
N SER A 109 12.73 13.41 32.81
CA SER A 109 13.57 12.50 32.03
C SER A 109 14.87 12.16 32.76
N ALA A 110 15.64 13.16 33.20
CA ALA A 110 16.90 12.94 33.90
C ALA A 110 16.72 12.16 35.22
N THR A 111 15.63 12.41 35.94
CA THR A 111 15.34 11.72 37.21
C THR A 111 15.05 10.24 36.99
N ILE A 112 14.16 9.90 36.04
CA ILE A 112 13.76 8.51 35.82
C ILE A 112 14.84 7.71 35.08
N GLU A 113 15.50 8.30 34.08
CA GLU A 113 16.60 7.66 33.35
C GLU A 113 17.84 7.47 34.24
N GLY A 114 18.09 8.40 35.17
CA GLY A 114 19.20 8.32 36.12
C GLY A 114 19.17 7.09 37.03
N VAL A 115 17.99 6.48 37.23
CA VAL A 115 17.83 5.22 37.97
C VAL A 115 17.62 4.00 37.04
N GLY A 116 17.80 4.17 35.73
CA GLY A 116 17.55 3.14 34.73
C GLY A 116 16.06 2.82 34.55
N GLY A 117 15.17 3.72 34.95
CA GLY A 117 13.73 3.56 34.81
C GLY A 117 13.18 4.16 33.53
N SER A 118 11.87 4.03 33.34
CA SER A 118 11.12 4.70 32.28
C SER A 118 9.76 5.19 32.78
N LEU A 119 9.27 6.27 32.18
CA LEU A 119 7.93 6.82 32.38
C LEU A 119 7.33 7.13 31.01
N SER A 120 6.11 6.68 30.75
CA SER A 120 5.44 6.90 29.47
C SER A 120 3.92 7.00 29.66
N ALA A 121 3.25 7.59 28.68
CA ALA A 121 1.81 7.55 28.57
C ALA A 121 1.39 7.25 27.13
N SER A 122 0.24 6.61 26.95
CA SER A 122 -0.31 6.32 25.62
C SER A 122 -1.84 6.35 25.64
N ALA A 123 -2.43 6.61 24.47
CA ALA A 123 -3.87 6.53 24.27
C ALA A 123 -4.16 5.46 23.21
N SER A 124 -4.83 4.39 23.61
CA SER A 124 -5.47 3.44 22.70
C SER A 124 -6.87 3.95 22.33
N ARG A 125 -7.69 3.12 21.65
CA ARG A 125 -9.07 3.52 21.32
C ARG A 125 -9.91 3.74 22.60
N ASP A 126 -9.86 2.77 23.51
CA ASP A 126 -10.78 2.68 24.65
C ASP A 126 -10.14 3.00 26.00
N PHE A 127 -8.80 2.92 26.07
CA PHE A 127 -8.04 3.14 27.30
C PHE A 127 -6.90 4.13 27.11
N PHE A 128 -6.74 5.00 28.10
CA PHE A 128 -5.57 5.85 28.27
C PHE A 128 -4.70 5.21 29.37
N SER A 129 -3.40 5.16 29.15
CA SER A 129 -2.48 4.49 30.08
C SER A 129 -1.29 5.37 30.45
N VAL A 130 -0.83 5.23 31.69
CA VAL A 130 0.41 5.82 32.19
C VAL A 130 1.21 4.70 32.84
N SER A 131 2.45 4.53 32.40
CA SER A 131 3.31 3.43 32.82
C SER A 131 4.63 3.96 33.38
N ALA A 132 5.06 3.40 34.51
CA ALA A 132 6.35 3.66 35.12
C ALA A 132 7.05 2.33 35.44
N VAL A 133 8.29 2.17 35.02
CA VAL A 133 9.11 0.97 35.30
C VAL A 133 10.40 1.39 35.97
N THR A 134 10.74 0.77 37.09
CA THR A 134 11.99 1.01 37.82
C THR A 134 12.55 -0.30 38.39
N LEU A 135 13.76 -0.26 38.93
CA LEU A 135 14.22 -1.29 39.88
C LEU A 135 13.43 -1.18 41.19
N VAL A 136 13.30 -2.29 41.93
CA VAL A 136 12.59 -2.35 43.23
C VAL A 136 13.18 -1.39 44.27
N ASP A 137 14.49 -1.16 44.23
CA ASP A 137 15.17 -0.21 45.11
C ASP A 137 14.74 1.25 44.87
N HIS A 138 14.23 1.53 43.66
CA HIS A 138 13.74 2.85 43.23
C HIS A 138 12.23 2.88 43.02
N ALA A 139 11.48 1.88 43.51
CA ALA A 139 10.03 1.79 43.32
C ALA A 139 9.29 3.05 43.79
N GLU A 140 9.69 3.60 44.94
CA GLU A 140 9.11 4.84 45.49
C GLU A 140 9.17 6.00 44.48
N LEU A 141 10.31 6.16 43.79
CA LEU A 141 10.44 7.17 42.73
C LEU A 141 9.48 6.91 41.57
N GLY A 142 9.27 5.65 41.19
CA GLY A 142 8.31 5.25 40.16
C GLY A 142 6.87 5.64 40.53
N PHE A 143 6.44 5.33 41.76
CA PHE A 143 5.11 5.72 42.25
C PHE A 143 4.98 7.25 42.38
N GLN A 144 6.03 7.92 42.86
CA GLN A 144 6.06 9.37 42.96
C GLN A 144 5.85 10.01 41.59
N LEU A 145 6.64 9.64 40.58
CA LEU A 145 6.56 10.24 39.25
C LEU A 145 5.23 9.91 38.55
N LEU A 146 4.71 8.69 38.73
CA LEU A 146 3.38 8.32 38.27
C LEU A 146 2.31 9.22 38.89
N GLY A 147 2.32 9.36 40.22
CA GLY A 147 1.37 10.21 40.95
C GLY A 147 1.45 11.67 40.54
N GLU A 148 2.65 12.25 40.47
CA GLU A 148 2.83 13.64 40.02
C GLU A 148 2.34 13.86 38.59
N THR A 149 2.60 12.91 37.69
CA THR A 149 2.18 13.01 36.28
C THR A 149 0.66 12.94 36.15
N VAL A 150 0.02 12.03 36.89
CA VAL A 150 -1.44 11.84 36.84
C VAL A 150 -2.18 13.00 37.52
N LEU A 151 -1.64 13.53 38.62
CA LEU A 151 -2.33 14.49 39.48
C LEU A 151 -1.96 15.95 39.21
N GLN A 152 -0.76 16.22 38.69
CA GLN A 152 -0.13 17.55 38.71
C GLN A 152 0.55 17.93 37.38
N ALA A 153 0.26 17.24 36.27
CA ALA A 153 0.85 17.61 34.98
C ALA A 153 0.44 19.05 34.57
N THR A 154 1.38 19.85 34.08
CA THR A 154 1.16 21.29 33.81
C THR A 154 1.04 21.65 32.33
N PHE A 155 1.37 20.71 31.44
CA PHE A 155 1.32 20.87 29.98
C PHE A 155 2.06 22.14 29.51
N PRO A 156 3.38 22.25 29.73
CA PRO A 156 4.12 23.46 29.33
C PRO A 156 3.89 23.81 27.87
N GLN A 157 3.64 25.08 27.55
CA GLN A 157 3.27 25.49 26.18
C GLN A 157 4.33 25.06 25.14
N SER A 158 5.62 25.15 25.48
CA SER A 158 6.71 24.71 24.62
C SER A 158 6.61 23.23 24.24
N GLU A 159 6.17 22.38 25.18
CA GLU A 159 6.00 20.94 24.99
C GLU A 159 4.76 20.62 24.16
N VAL A 160 3.67 21.38 24.33
CA VAL A 160 2.47 21.30 23.48
C VAL A 160 2.82 21.64 22.03
N GLU A 161 3.55 22.74 21.81
CA GLU A 161 4.02 23.14 20.48
C GLU A 161 4.94 22.08 19.84
N LEU A 162 5.82 21.46 20.65
CA LEU A 162 6.70 20.39 20.18
C LEU A 162 5.90 19.14 19.79
N ALA A 163 4.99 18.70 20.64
CA ALA A 163 4.11 17.56 20.36
C ALA A 163 3.26 17.78 19.11
N ARG A 164 2.74 19.01 18.91
CA ARG A 164 2.02 19.37 17.68
C ARG A 164 2.89 19.21 16.43
N ARG A 165 4.11 19.78 16.43
CA ARG A 165 5.05 19.67 15.30
C ARG A 165 5.46 18.23 15.00
N GLN A 166 5.67 17.41 16.04
CA GLN A 166 5.99 15.99 15.89
C GLN A 166 4.81 15.22 15.30
N THR A 167 3.58 15.51 15.76
CA THR A 167 2.35 14.89 15.26
C THR A 167 2.12 15.24 13.78
N LEU A 168 2.25 16.53 13.40
CA LEU A 168 2.13 16.97 12.01
C LEU A 168 3.18 16.33 11.10
N SER A 169 4.44 16.26 11.56
CA SER A 169 5.51 15.57 10.83
C SER A 169 5.21 14.07 10.65
N SER A 170 4.68 13.41 11.68
CA SER A 170 4.29 11.99 11.64
C SER A 170 3.13 11.77 10.66
N LEU A 171 2.11 12.62 10.68
CA LEU A 171 1.00 12.58 9.71
C LEU A 171 1.51 12.78 8.28
N GLN A 172 2.42 13.72 8.06
CA GLN A 172 3.03 13.92 6.74
C GLN A 172 3.82 12.69 6.27
N ALA A 173 4.57 12.04 7.16
CA ALA A 173 5.30 10.81 6.84
C ALA A 173 4.33 9.66 6.50
N GLN A 174 3.23 9.53 7.23
CA GLN A 174 2.20 8.51 6.99
C GLN A 174 1.53 8.66 5.61
N ARG A 175 1.36 9.88 5.09
CA ARG A 175 0.84 10.09 3.72
C ARG A 175 1.68 9.41 2.63
N GLY A 176 2.98 9.24 2.88
CA GLY A 176 3.89 8.56 1.97
C GLY A 176 3.87 7.03 2.08
N GLN A 177 3.22 6.47 3.11
CA GLN A 177 3.21 5.05 3.44
C GLN A 177 1.89 4.39 2.99
N PRO A 178 1.89 3.57 1.92
CA PRO A 178 0.65 3.01 1.35
C PRO A 178 -0.19 2.23 2.36
N GLN A 179 0.41 1.51 3.30
CA GLN A 179 -0.29 0.74 4.34
C GLN A 179 -0.97 1.66 5.36
N ALA A 180 -0.33 2.77 5.74
CA ALA A 180 -0.93 3.76 6.64
C ALA A 180 -2.13 4.45 5.98
N VAL A 181 -2.00 4.78 4.68
CA VAL A 181 -3.10 5.29 3.87
C VAL A 181 -4.24 4.27 3.81
N ALA A 182 -3.96 3.01 3.44
CA ALA A 182 -4.97 1.95 3.35
C ALA A 182 -5.73 1.75 4.68
N SER A 183 -5.01 1.71 5.80
CA SER A 183 -5.61 1.54 7.14
C SER A 183 -6.53 2.69 7.53
N ARG A 184 -6.16 3.94 7.21
CA ARG A 184 -7.00 5.12 7.47
C ARG A 184 -8.27 5.10 6.64
N HIS A 185 -8.15 4.85 5.35
CA HIS A 185 -9.29 4.73 4.44
C HIS A 185 -10.23 3.60 4.84
N PHE A 186 -9.67 2.43 5.18
CA PHE A 186 -10.45 1.29 5.65
C PHE A 186 -11.22 1.59 6.94
N ALA A 187 -10.57 2.19 7.94
CA ALA A 187 -11.24 2.56 9.18
C ALA A 187 -12.40 3.53 8.94
N ARG A 188 -12.22 4.54 8.08
CA ARG A 188 -13.28 5.50 7.72
C ARG A 188 -14.42 4.81 6.97
N ALA A 189 -14.12 3.93 6.01
CA ALA A 189 -15.13 3.23 5.23
C ALA A 189 -15.97 2.25 6.07
N VAL A 190 -15.34 1.55 7.01
CA VAL A 190 -16.02 0.53 7.84
C VAL A 190 -16.80 1.13 9.01
N TYR A 191 -16.28 2.17 9.66
CA TYR A 191 -16.96 2.80 10.81
C TYR A 191 -17.84 4.00 10.42
N GLY A 192 -17.65 4.55 9.21
CA GLY A 192 -18.22 5.84 8.83
C GLY A 192 -17.50 7.02 9.48
N THR A 193 -18.06 8.22 9.29
CA THR A 193 -17.51 9.47 9.83
C THR A 193 -17.97 9.79 11.24
N ASP A 194 -19.08 9.19 11.69
CA ASP A 194 -19.76 9.56 12.93
C ASP A 194 -19.32 8.69 14.12
N HIS A 195 -18.84 7.47 13.86
CA HIS A 195 -18.40 6.55 14.90
C HIS A 195 -16.96 6.87 15.33
N PRO A 196 -16.63 7.01 16.63
CA PRO A 196 -15.31 7.44 17.10
C PRO A 196 -14.14 6.57 16.61
N TYR A 197 -14.34 5.26 16.44
CA TYR A 197 -13.30 4.37 15.90
C TYR A 197 -12.92 4.63 14.43
N GLY A 198 -13.79 5.29 13.66
CA GLY A 198 -13.52 5.72 12.28
C GLY A 198 -12.78 7.06 12.20
N VAL A 199 -12.83 7.85 13.27
CA VAL A 199 -12.20 9.17 13.33
C VAL A 199 -10.68 9.03 13.52
N ARG A 200 -9.92 9.85 12.80
CA ARG A 200 -8.45 9.88 12.84
C ARG A 200 -7.95 11.33 12.83
N PRO A 201 -6.82 11.62 13.51
CA PRO A 201 -6.23 12.96 13.48
C PRO A 201 -5.87 13.38 12.05
N THR A 202 -6.17 14.61 11.68
CA THR A 202 -5.78 15.24 10.41
C THR A 202 -4.84 16.41 10.68
N PRO A 203 -4.09 16.91 9.68
CA PRO A 203 -3.31 18.13 9.85
C PRO A 203 -4.17 19.30 10.34
N GLY A 204 -5.41 19.42 9.85
CA GLY A 204 -6.35 20.45 10.27
C GLY A 204 -6.73 20.34 11.74
N THR A 205 -7.20 19.17 12.20
CA THR A 205 -7.59 18.99 13.61
C THR A 205 -6.41 19.20 14.55
N VAL A 206 -5.23 18.65 14.23
CA VAL A 206 -4.03 18.77 15.05
C VAL A 206 -3.53 20.21 15.13
N GLN A 207 -3.64 20.98 14.04
CA GLN A 207 -3.24 22.39 14.03
C GLN A 207 -4.10 23.24 14.98
N GLU A 208 -5.37 22.90 15.13
CA GLU A 208 -6.33 23.65 15.94
C GLU A 208 -6.29 23.30 17.43
N ILE A 209 -5.76 22.13 17.80
CA ILE A 209 -5.68 21.68 19.21
C ILE A 209 -4.90 22.69 20.06
N GLN A 210 -5.56 23.19 21.11
CA GLN A 210 -4.99 24.11 22.11
C GLN A 210 -4.59 23.39 23.39
N ARG A 211 -3.72 24.03 24.17
CA ARG A 211 -3.24 23.52 25.46
C ARG A 211 -4.41 23.26 26.43
N GLU A 212 -5.38 24.16 26.46
CA GLU A 212 -6.53 24.11 27.34
C GLU A 212 -7.42 22.89 27.04
N GLU A 213 -7.53 22.49 25.76
CA GLU A 213 -8.28 21.30 25.35
C GLU A 213 -7.58 20.00 25.82
N LEU A 214 -6.24 19.95 25.77
CA LEU A 214 -5.47 18.83 26.31
C LEU A 214 -5.63 18.71 27.83
N MET A 215 -5.61 19.84 28.54
CA MET A 215 -5.82 19.89 29.99
C MET A 215 -7.26 19.51 30.36
N ALA A 216 -8.25 19.99 29.61
CA ALA A 216 -9.66 19.62 29.80
C ALA A 216 -9.89 18.13 29.58
N TYR A 217 -9.30 17.56 28.52
CA TYR A 217 -9.35 16.12 28.26
C TYR A 217 -8.71 15.32 29.41
N ARG A 218 -7.49 15.69 29.85
CA ARG A 218 -6.84 15.09 31.02
C ARG A 218 -7.75 15.11 32.24
N ASP A 219 -8.35 16.26 32.55
CA ASP A 219 -9.22 16.41 33.72
C ASP A 219 -10.51 15.61 33.59
N ALA A 220 -11.02 15.39 32.37
CA ALA A 220 -12.18 14.54 32.16
C ALA A 220 -11.86 13.05 32.40
N ILE A 221 -10.73 12.57 31.88
CA ILE A 221 -10.43 11.12 31.84
C ILE A 221 -9.56 10.61 33.01
N LEU A 222 -8.66 11.42 33.58
CA LEU A 222 -7.80 11.00 34.68
C LEU A 222 -8.56 11.07 36.01
N ARG A 223 -9.41 10.07 36.24
CA ARG A 223 -10.22 9.90 37.45
C ARG A 223 -9.96 8.53 38.12
N PRO A 224 -9.94 8.45 39.47
CA PRO A 224 -9.65 7.21 40.18
C PRO A 224 -10.77 6.16 40.05
N GLU A 225 -12.02 6.60 40.05
CA GLU A 225 -13.17 5.71 39.89
C GLU A 225 -13.21 5.16 38.45
N GLY A 226 -13.26 3.83 38.31
CA GLY A 226 -13.17 3.13 37.01
C GLY A 226 -11.74 2.81 36.57
N ALA A 227 -10.72 3.49 37.11
CA ALA A 227 -9.32 3.22 36.81
C ALA A 227 -8.83 1.89 37.40
N LEU A 228 -7.80 1.34 36.77
CA LEU A 228 -7.11 0.12 37.15
C LEU A 228 -5.61 0.36 37.18
N LEU A 229 -4.99 0.23 38.35
CA LEU A 229 -3.54 0.20 38.50
C LEU A 229 -3.06 -1.24 38.62
N VAL A 230 -2.18 -1.68 37.74
CA VAL A 230 -1.46 -2.93 37.88
C VAL A 230 -0.06 -2.65 38.42
N VAL A 231 0.26 -3.25 39.56
CA VAL A 231 1.58 -3.24 40.18
C VAL A 231 2.15 -4.65 40.04
N ALA A 232 3.16 -4.80 39.17
CA ALA A 232 3.76 -6.07 38.83
C ALA A 232 5.26 -6.10 39.15
N GLY A 233 5.74 -7.23 39.67
CA GLY A 233 7.15 -7.48 39.96
C GLY A 233 7.41 -7.76 41.44
N ARG A 234 8.69 -7.86 41.82
CA ARG A 234 9.12 -8.33 43.14
C ARG A 234 9.13 -7.25 44.22
N LEU A 235 8.08 -6.44 44.28
CA LEU A 235 7.96 -5.34 45.26
C LEU A 235 7.36 -5.82 46.60
N GLY A 236 6.55 -6.87 46.56
CA GLY A 236 5.75 -7.35 47.69
C GLY A 236 4.50 -6.49 47.94
N ARG A 237 3.39 -7.14 48.27
CA ARG A 237 2.07 -6.49 48.41
C ARG A 237 2.05 -5.36 49.43
N GLU A 238 2.55 -5.58 50.65
CA GLU A 238 2.46 -4.58 51.73
C GLU A 238 3.18 -3.28 51.36
N ARG A 239 4.37 -3.38 50.78
CA ARG A 239 5.15 -2.23 50.31
C ARG A 239 4.47 -1.54 49.14
N ALA A 240 3.95 -2.31 48.18
CA ALA A 240 3.20 -1.78 47.05
C ALA A 240 1.94 -1.02 47.51
N GLU A 241 1.15 -1.60 48.41
CA GLU A 241 -0.06 -0.97 48.94
C GLU A 241 0.26 0.34 49.67
N ALA A 242 1.32 0.38 50.48
CA ALA A 242 1.75 1.59 51.16
C ALA A 242 2.07 2.72 50.17
N LEU A 243 2.87 2.42 49.13
CA LEU A 243 3.26 3.39 48.09
C LEU A 243 2.06 3.86 47.26
N VAL A 244 1.13 2.96 46.96
CA VAL A 244 -0.12 3.30 46.26
C VAL A 244 -0.96 4.27 47.10
N ARG A 245 -1.14 4.00 48.41
CA ARG A 245 -1.90 4.88 49.30
C ARG A 245 -1.23 6.25 49.45
N GLU A 246 0.09 6.27 49.54
CA GLU A 246 0.87 7.51 49.67
C GLU A 246 0.74 8.41 48.43
N HIS A 247 0.93 7.86 47.24
CA HIS A 247 1.02 8.68 46.01
C HIS A 247 -0.30 8.83 45.25
N LEU A 248 -1.27 7.92 45.43
CA LEU A 248 -2.53 7.90 44.70
C LEU A 248 -3.77 7.90 45.61
N GLY A 249 -3.61 7.75 46.92
CA GLY A 249 -4.74 7.78 47.87
C GLY A 249 -5.44 9.14 47.95
N GLY A 250 -4.73 10.22 47.62
CA GLY A 250 -5.28 11.57 47.53
C GLY A 250 -5.96 11.91 46.19
N TRP A 251 -5.95 10.99 45.21
CA TRP A 251 -6.57 11.22 43.90
C TRP A 251 -8.09 11.31 44.03
N GLN A 252 -8.70 12.31 43.40
CA GLN A 252 -10.12 12.61 43.52
C GLN A 252 -10.80 12.80 42.16
N GLY A 253 -12.12 12.65 42.19
CA GLY A 253 -13.02 12.91 41.07
C GLY A 253 -13.69 11.63 40.57
N ARG A 254 -14.71 11.82 39.75
CA ARG A 254 -15.43 10.74 39.09
C ARG A 254 -15.38 10.96 37.58
N PRO A 255 -15.24 9.90 36.78
CA PRO A 255 -15.37 10.06 35.34
C PRO A 255 -16.77 10.56 35.02
N GLU A 256 -16.88 11.41 34.01
CA GLU A 256 -18.18 11.68 33.43
C GLU A 256 -18.74 10.38 32.83
N ALA A 257 -20.06 10.24 32.85
CA ALA A 257 -20.69 9.08 32.21
C ALA A 257 -20.35 9.10 30.72
N ALA A 258 -19.65 8.07 30.24
CA ALA A 258 -19.35 7.94 28.84
C ALA A 258 -20.65 7.88 28.03
N THR A 259 -20.78 8.72 27.02
CA THR A 259 -21.84 8.56 26.02
C THR A 259 -21.45 7.41 25.12
N GLU A 260 -22.28 6.37 25.10
CA GLU A 260 -22.07 5.23 24.22
C GLU A 260 -22.24 5.72 22.76
N PRO A 261 -21.25 5.49 21.88
CA PRO A 261 -21.37 5.90 20.49
C PRO A 261 -22.51 5.13 19.82
N PRO A 262 -23.15 5.71 18.78
CA PRO A 262 -24.09 4.93 17.97
C PRO A 262 -23.36 3.71 17.39
N PRO A 263 -24.04 2.54 17.26
CA PRO A 263 -23.42 1.38 16.65
C PRO A 263 -22.97 1.73 15.22
N PRO A 264 -21.82 1.21 14.76
CA PRO A 264 -21.37 1.48 13.41
C PRO A 264 -22.33 0.84 12.40
N GLY A 265 -22.55 1.50 11.27
CA GLY A 265 -23.40 0.97 10.20
C GLY A 265 -22.82 -0.30 9.58
N GLU A 266 -23.68 -1.25 9.21
CA GLU A 266 -23.24 -2.44 8.47
C GLU A 266 -23.22 -2.16 6.97
N ALA A 267 -22.22 -2.70 6.28
CA ALA A 267 -22.21 -2.70 4.82
C ALA A 267 -23.30 -3.64 4.30
N GLU A 268 -24.18 -3.14 3.43
CA GLU A 268 -25.22 -3.94 2.78
C GLU A 268 -24.69 -4.67 1.54
N GLU A 269 -23.66 -4.12 0.91
CA GLU A 269 -23.03 -4.60 -0.32
C GLU A 269 -21.52 -4.39 -0.27
N THR A 270 -20.80 -5.06 -1.17
CA THR A 270 -19.37 -4.84 -1.31
C THR A 270 -19.08 -3.50 -1.98
N ARG A 271 -18.10 -2.77 -1.46
CA ARG A 271 -17.65 -1.47 -2.00
C ARG A 271 -16.15 -1.47 -2.19
N VAL A 272 -15.70 -0.89 -3.30
CA VAL A 272 -14.28 -0.78 -3.64
C VAL A 272 -13.85 0.68 -3.54
N HIS A 273 -12.87 0.95 -2.70
CA HIS A 273 -12.23 2.24 -2.54
C HIS A 273 -10.84 2.19 -3.18
N LEU A 274 -10.70 2.81 -4.34
CA LEU A 274 -9.42 2.94 -5.05
C LEU A 274 -8.76 4.27 -4.67
N VAL A 275 -7.73 4.20 -3.83
CA VAL A 275 -6.95 5.35 -3.43
C VAL A 275 -5.82 5.56 -4.44
N HIS A 276 -5.95 6.59 -5.26
CA HIS A 276 -5.01 6.90 -6.33
C HIS A 276 -3.68 7.42 -5.75
N ARG A 277 -2.62 6.67 -6.04
CA ARG A 277 -1.22 7.02 -5.78
C ARG A 277 -0.44 6.95 -7.09
N PRO A 278 -0.27 8.09 -7.79
CA PRO A 278 0.36 8.13 -9.11
C PRO A 278 1.77 7.49 -9.10
N GLY A 279 2.07 6.66 -10.10
CA GLY A 279 3.39 6.05 -10.28
C GLY A 279 3.74 4.98 -9.25
N ALA A 280 2.77 4.48 -8.47
CA ALA A 280 3.01 3.37 -7.55
C ALA A 280 3.28 2.06 -8.33
N THR A 281 4.44 1.46 -8.09
CA THR A 281 4.85 0.17 -8.68
C THR A 281 4.30 -1.05 -7.94
N GLN A 282 3.73 -0.83 -6.77
CA GLN A 282 3.06 -1.82 -5.94
C GLN A 282 1.75 -1.24 -5.42
N SER A 283 0.79 -2.12 -5.15
CA SER A 283 -0.47 -1.80 -4.52
C SER A 283 -0.58 -2.44 -3.14
N VAL A 284 -1.26 -1.75 -2.22
CA VAL A 284 -1.72 -2.35 -0.97
C VAL A 284 -3.20 -2.65 -1.12
N VAL A 285 -3.55 -3.91 -0.89
CA VAL A 285 -4.92 -4.42 -0.93
C VAL A 285 -5.34 -4.78 0.48
N LEU A 286 -6.48 -4.25 0.91
CA LEU A 286 -7.11 -4.55 2.20
C LEU A 286 -8.58 -4.93 1.94
N VAL A 287 -8.98 -6.12 2.36
CA VAL A 287 -10.36 -6.62 2.24
C VAL A 287 -10.88 -6.93 3.63
N GLY A 288 -11.96 -6.28 4.07
CA GLY A 288 -12.45 -6.47 5.43
C GLY A 288 -13.76 -5.78 5.76
N HIS A 289 -14.24 -5.97 6.98
CA HIS A 289 -15.53 -5.46 7.45
C HIS A 289 -15.50 -5.24 8.97
N LEU A 290 -16.62 -4.77 9.52
CA LEU A 290 -16.81 -4.73 10.98
C LEU A 290 -16.65 -6.13 11.57
N GLY A 291 -15.81 -6.24 12.58
CA GLY A 291 -15.55 -7.49 13.30
C GLY A 291 -16.45 -7.62 14.52
N ILE A 292 -15.89 -8.26 15.54
CA ILE A 292 -16.53 -8.50 16.83
C ILE A 292 -15.95 -7.58 17.91
N GLN A 293 -16.67 -7.47 19.02
CA GLN A 293 -16.15 -6.90 20.26
C GLN A 293 -15.43 -7.97 21.10
N ALA A 294 -14.66 -7.55 22.11
CA ALA A 294 -13.87 -8.43 22.96
C ALA A 294 -14.69 -9.57 23.59
N GLY A 295 -15.84 -9.25 24.18
CA GLY A 295 -16.71 -10.19 24.91
C GLY A 295 -17.63 -11.04 24.05
N ASN A 296 -17.35 -11.20 22.76
CA ASN A 296 -18.13 -12.10 21.92
C ASN A 296 -17.89 -13.56 22.35
N PRO A 297 -18.96 -14.38 22.55
CA PRO A 297 -18.83 -15.76 23.04
C PRO A 297 -18.09 -16.70 22.07
N ASP A 298 -17.99 -16.34 20.79
CA ASP A 298 -17.29 -17.10 19.75
C ASP A 298 -15.84 -16.65 19.55
N ALA A 299 -15.27 -15.89 20.50
CA ALA A 299 -13.91 -15.35 20.38
C ALA A 299 -12.85 -16.44 20.11
N PHE A 300 -12.89 -17.58 20.81
CA PHE A 300 -11.88 -18.64 20.64
C PHE A 300 -11.92 -19.31 19.25
N PRO A 301 -13.07 -19.80 18.74
CA PRO A 301 -13.15 -20.28 17.36
C PRO A 301 -12.73 -19.23 16.33
N LEU A 302 -13.07 -17.95 16.54
CA LEU A 302 -12.67 -16.86 15.65
C LEU A 302 -11.16 -16.59 15.66
N LEU A 303 -10.48 -16.72 16.80
CA LEU A 303 -9.02 -16.64 16.87
C LEU A 303 -8.36 -17.77 16.08
N VAL A 304 -8.87 -19.00 16.22
CA VAL A 304 -8.40 -20.17 15.45
C VAL A 304 -8.65 -19.97 13.95
N MET A 305 -9.85 -19.53 13.57
CA MET A 305 -10.20 -19.19 12.18
C MET A 305 -9.24 -18.14 11.59
N ASN A 306 -8.99 -17.04 12.30
CA ASN A 306 -8.08 -16.00 11.83
C ASN A 306 -6.64 -16.52 11.69
N ARG A 307 -6.19 -17.38 12.61
CA ARG A 307 -4.86 -18.01 12.53
C ARG A 307 -4.70 -18.87 11.28
N ILE A 308 -5.73 -19.67 10.96
CA ILE A 308 -5.79 -20.52 9.77
C ILE A 308 -5.76 -19.66 8.50
N LEU A 309 -6.57 -18.60 8.45
CA LEU A 309 -6.69 -17.76 7.27
C LEU A 309 -5.38 -17.02 6.97
N GLY A 310 -4.91 -16.21 7.92
CA GLY A 310 -3.85 -15.24 7.67
C GLY A 310 -2.96 -14.92 8.86
N GLY A 311 -3.02 -15.66 9.97
CA GLY A 311 -2.31 -15.31 11.20
C GLY A 311 -0.81 -15.64 11.22
N GLY A 312 -0.16 -15.92 10.09
CA GLY A 312 1.29 -16.13 10.01
C GLY A 312 1.76 -16.88 8.76
N ALA A 313 3.04 -17.22 8.69
CA ALA A 313 3.67 -17.71 7.45
C ALA A 313 3.17 -19.09 6.96
N ASP A 314 2.61 -19.89 7.84
CA ASP A 314 2.00 -21.20 7.57
C ASP A 314 0.49 -21.11 7.23
N SER A 315 -0.11 -19.91 7.31
CA SER A 315 -1.53 -19.69 7.02
C SER A 315 -1.85 -19.70 5.51
N ARG A 316 -3.13 -19.87 5.16
CA ARG A 316 -3.59 -19.98 3.77
C ARG A 316 -3.17 -18.79 2.92
N LEU A 317 -3.40 -17.58 3.39
CA LEU A 317 -3.11 -16.35 2.63
C LEU A 317 -1.62 -16.24 2.32
N PHE A 318 -0.76 -16.50 3.29
CA PHE A 318 0.68 -16.44 3.07
C PHE A 318 1.15 -17.53 2.10
N ARG A 319 0.75 -18.79 2.32
CA ARG A 319 1.12 -19.91 1.45
C ARG A 319 0.70 -19.66 0.00
N ILE A 320 -0.54 -19.26 -0.23
CA ILE A 320 -1.08 -19.08 -1.58
C ILE A 320 -0.46 -17.87 -2.26
N LEU A 321 -0.52 -16.68 -1.65
CA LEU A 321 -0.10 -15.46 -2.34
C LEU A 321 1.44 -15.34 -2.45
N ARG A 322 2.18 -15.83 -1.44
CA ARG A 322 3.65 -15.75 -1.43
C ARG A 322 4.31 -17.01 -1.95
N GLU A 323 3.99 -18.19 -1.42
CA GLU A 323 4.73 -19.42 -1.75
C GLU A 323 4.30 -20.00 -3.10
N GLU A 324 3.00 -20.10 -3.36
CA GLU A 324 2.48 -20.69 -4.60
C GLU A 324 2.51 -19.70 -5.77
N ARG A 325 2.13 -18.43 -5.53
CA ARG A 325 1.98 -17.42 -6.60
C ARG A 325 3.13 -16.43 -6.73
N GLY A 326 3.92 -16.19 -5.68
CA GLY A 326 5.01 -15.21 -5.69
C GLY A 326 4.55 -13.77 -5.97
N TRP A 327 3.34 -13.40 -5.55
CA TRP A 327 2.74 -12.09 -5.79
C TRP A 327 3.13 -11.05 -4.74
N THR A 328 3.35 -11.50 -3.51
CA THR A 328 3.64 -10.66 -2.35
C THR A 328 4.86 -11.17 -1.58
N TYR A 329 5.44 -10.32 -0.73
CA TYR A 329 6.36 -10.75 0.32
C TYR A 329 5.64 -11.46 1.48
N GLY A 330 4.38 -11.11 1.74
CA GLY A 330 3.53 -11.74 2.75
C GLY A 330 2.11 -11.19 2.72
N SER A 331 1.14 -12.05 3.00
CA SER A 331 -0.26 -11.68 3.18
C SER A 331 -0.80 -12.29 4.46
N PHE A 332 -1.60 -11.52 5.18
CA PHE A 332 -2.03 -11.82 6.53
C PHE A 332 -3.49 -11.40 6.77
N SER A 333 -4.07 -11.84 7.87
CA SER A 333 -5.38 -11.38 8.34
C SER A 333 -5.34 -11.03 9.83
N GLU A 334 -6.09 -10.00 10.19
CA GLU A 334 -6.16 -9.45 11.53
C GLU A 334 -7.61 -9.38 12.00
N LEU A 335 -7.85 -9.84 13.23
CA LEU A 335 -9.12 -9.72 13.93
C LEU A 335 -8.91 -8.83 15.16
N ASN A 336 -9.35 -7.58 15.06
CA ASN A 336 -9.34 -6.63 16.15
C ASN A 336 -10.60 -6.79 17.00
N ARG A 337 -10.45 -6.85 18.33
CA ARG A 337 -11.55 -7.05 19.30
C ARG A 337 -11.47 -6.04 20.46
N PRO A 338 -11.75 -4.75 20.20
CA PRO A 338 -11.78 -3.71 21.22
C PRO A 338 -13.02 -3.83 22.11
N ALA A 339 -13.26 -2.84 22.99
CA ALA A 339 -14.44 -2.83 23.87
C ALA A 339 -15.75 -2.80 23.06
N GLN A 340 -15.80 -2.01 21.98
CA GLN A 340 -16.88 -2.02 21.00
C GLN A 340 -16.53 -2.90 19.79
N ARG A 341 -17.38 -2.96 18.77
CA ARG A 341 -17.11 -3.77 17.55
C ARG A 341 -15.80 -3.33 16.87
N GLY A 342 -14.89 -4.28 16.71
CA GLY A 342 -13.62 -4.10 16.02
C GLY A 342 -13.73 -4.24 14.50
N THR A 343 -12.64 -4.67 13.88
CA THR A 343 -12.57 -4.93 12.44
C THR A 343 -11.95 -6.30 12.18
N PHE A 344 -12.40 -6.95 11.11
CA PHE A 344 -11.67 -8.04 10.49
C PHE A 344 -11.10 -7.53 9.15
N ALA A 345 -9.85 -7.83 8.84
CA ALA A 345 -9.25 -7.48 7.56
C ALA A 345 -8.18 -8.50 7.11
N ALA A 346 -8.17 -8.82 5.81
CA ALA A 346 -7.09 -9.48 5.12
C ALA A 346 -6.29 -8.46 4.30
N VAL A 347 -4.97 -8.53 4.36
CA VAL A 347 -4.06 -7.52 3.78
C VAL A 347 -2.97 -8.18 2.95
N ALA A 348 -2.63 -7.56 1.82
CA ALA A 348 -1.46 -7.90 1.02
C ALA A 348 -0.87 -6.65 0.36
N GLU A 349 0.46 -6.62 0.23
CA GLU A 349 1.15 -5.67 -0.66
C GLU A 349 1.71 -6.45 -1.85
N VAL A 350 1.31 -6.08 -3.06
CA VAL A 350 1.58 -6.84 -4.29
C VAL A 350 2.06 -5.92 -5.40
N ARG A 351 2.62 -6.50 -6.47
CA ARG A 351 2.88 -5.75 -7.70
C ARG A 351 1.57 -5.31 -8.34
N THR A 352 1.57 -4.16 -9.01
CA THR A 352 0.37 -3.54 -9.58
C THR A 352 -0.42 -4.51 -10.49
N GLU A 353 0.27 -5.34 -11.27
CA GLU A 353 -0.35 -6.22 -12.29
C GLU A 353 -1.17 -7.38 -11.72
N VAL A 354 -1.06 -7.68 -10.42
CA VAL A 354 -1.76 -8.81 -9.76
C VAL A 354 -2.73 -8.34 -8.68
N THR A 355 -3.07 -7.05 -8.67
CA THR A 355 -3.91 -6.41 -7.64
C THR A 355 -5.34 -6.95 -7.63
N ASP A 356 -5.99 -6.98 -8.79
CA ASP A 356 -7.34 -7.51 -8.99
C ASP A 356 -7.43 -8.99 -8.60
N SER A 357 -6.44 -9.77 -9.06
CA SER A 357 -6.32 -11.19 -8.77
C SER A 357 -6.08 -11.46 -7.28
N THR A 358 -5.40 -10.53 -6.59
CA THR A 358 -5.19 -10.57 -5.14
C THR A 358 -6.51 -10.34 -4.40
N VAL A 359 -7.32 -9.36 -4.80
CA VAL A 359 -8.66 -9.14 -4.23
C VAL A 359 -9.51 -10.41 -4.34
N VAL A 360 -9.54 -11.02 -5.53
CA VAL A 360 -10.27 -12.28 -5.77
C VAL A 360 -9.78 -13.39 -4.84
N GLU A 361 -8.46 -13.51 -4.64
CA GLU A 361 -7.90 -14.57 -3.81
C GLU A 361 -8.24 -14.40 -2.33
N LEU A 362 -8.15 -13.18 -1.80
CA LEU A 362 -8.53 -12.88 -0.41
C LEU A 362 -9.99 -13.27 -0.15
N LEU A 363 -10.90 -12.85 -1.04
CA LEU A 363 -12.32 -13.19 -0.98
C LEU A 363 -12.57 -14.70 -1.11
N THR A 364 -11.81 -15.36 -1.99
CA THR A 364 -11.92 -16.81 -2.21
C THR A 364 -11.53 -17.58 -0.96
N GLN A 365 -10.43 -17.23 -0.29
CA GLN A 365 -10.04 -17.93 0.93
C GLN A 365 -11.00 -17.69 2.10
N MET A 366 -11.64 -16.50 2.16
CA MET A 366 -12.76 -16.26 3.09
C MET A 366 -13.94 -17.19 2.81
N ARG A 367 -14.40 -17.28 1.55
CA ARG A 367 -15.51 -18.19 1.15
C ARG A 367 -15.18 -19.65 1.42
N ARG A 368 -13.96 -20.09 1.13
CA ARG A 368 -13.54 -21.47 1.38
C ARG A 368 -13.63 -21.86 2.85
N LEU A 369 -13.37 -20.95 3.80
CA LEU A 369 -13.60 -21.22 5.22
C LEU A 369 -15.09 -21.37 5.58
N GLN A 370 -16.00 -20.79 4.80
CA GLN A 370 -17.45 -20.93 4.97
C GLN A 370 -17.97 -22.24 4.36
N GLU A 371 -17.37 -22.69 3.26
CA GLU A 371 -17.89 -23.78 2.43
C GLU A 371 -17.23 -25.13 2.73
N GLU A 372 -15.92 -25.12 3.00
CA GLU A 372 -15.10 -26.32 3.18
C GLU A 372 -14.72 -26.53 4.66
N PRO A 373 -14.85 -27.75 5.20
CA PRO A 373 -14.28 -28.07 6.50
C PRO A 373 -12.76 -27.86 6.50
N VAL A 374 -12.21 -27.33 7.58
CA VAL A 374 -10.76 -27.20 7.76
C VAL A 374 -10.15 -28.60 7.93
N PRO A 375 -9.12 -28.96 7.15
CA PRO A 375 -8.36 -30.19 7.34
C PRO A 375 -7.77 -30.30 8.76
N GLN A 376 -7.76 -31.51 9.31
CA GLN A 376 -7.32 -31.75 10.68
C GLN A 376 -5.88 -31.26 10.95
N GLU A 377 -4.96 -31.47 10.00
CA GLU A 377 -3.57 -31.02 10.11
C GLU A 377 -3.45 -29.49 10.24
N GLU A 378 -4.24 -28.75 9.44
CA GLU A 378 -4.27 -27.29 9.46
C GLU A 378 -4.88 -26.77 10.77
N LEU A 379 -5.95 -27.41 11.24
CA LEU A 379 -6.56 -27.10 12.54
C LEU A 379 -5.61 -27.38 13.70
N ASP A 380 -4.92 -28.53 13.68
CA ASP A 380 -3.92 -28.89 14.69
C ASP A 380 -2.77 -27.89 14.72
N ALA A 381 -2.25 -27.50 13.56
CA ALA A 381 -1.19 -26.49 13.46
C ALA A 381 -1.61 -25.15 14.09
N ALA A 382 -2.82 -24.67 13.77
CA ALA A 382 -3.35 -23.43 14.31
C ALA A 382 -3.55 -23.50 15.84
N ARG A 383 -4.16 -24.58 16.35
CA ARG A 383 -4.39 -24.78 17.79
C ARG A 383 -3.08 -24.92 18.56
N ASN A 384 -2.14 -25.70 18.04
CA ASN A 384 -0.82 -25.90 18.65
C ASN A 384 -0.03 -24.60 18.68
N TYR A 385 -0.08 -23.80 17.61
CA TYR A 385 0.57 -22.49 17.60
C TYR A 385 -0.03 -21.57 18.67
N LEU A 386 -1.34 -21.35 18.65
CA LEU A 386 -2.00 -20.42 19.57
C LEU A 386 -1.84 -20.84 21.03
N ALA A 387 -2.02 -22.12 21.34
CA ALA A 387 -1.84 -22.65 22.70
C ALA A 387 -0.36 -22.68 23.12
N GLY A 388 0.56 -22.95 22.18
CA GLY A 388 1.99 -23.03 22.43
C GLY A 388 2.68 -21.66 22.54
N SER A 389 2.16 -20.63 21.87
CA SER A 389 2.68 -19.26 21.94
C SER A 389 2.14 -18.47 23.13
N PHE A 390 0.98 -18.87 23.68
CA PHE A 390 0.38 -18.23 24.86
C PHE A 390 1.35 -18.04 26.04
N PRO A 391 2.13 -19.06 26.49
CA PRO A 391 3.05 -18.87 27.61
C PRO A 391 4.19 -17.88 27.34
N LEU A 392 4.56 -17.64 26.07
CA LEU A 392 5.56 -16.62 25.72
C LEU A 392 5.05 -15.20 26.03
N GLY A 393 3.73 -15.04 26.10
CA GLY A 393 3.06 -13.82 26.55
C GLY A 393 2.90 -13.73 28.07
N LEU A 394 3.52 -14.62 28.86
CA LEU A 394 3.42 -14.68 30.32
C LEU A 394 4.81 -14.79 31.00
N GLU A 395 5.90 -14.49 30.28
CA GLU A 395 7.28 -14.68 30.78
C GLU A 395 7.71 -13.62 31.80
N THR A 396 7.13 -12.43 31.73
CA THR A 396 7.46 -11.30 32.60
C THR A 396 6.25 -10.85 33.41
N ALA A 397 6.50 -10.29 34.60
CA ALA A 397 5.44 -9.75 35.45
C ALA A 397 4.59 -8.68 34.73
N ASP A 398 5.24 -7.88 33.88
CA ASP A 398 4.61 -6.84 33.08
C ASP A 398 3.65 -7.42 32.02
N GLN A 399 4.06 -8.50 31.33
CA GLN A 399 3.20 -9.19 30.37
C GLN A 399 1.99 -9.84 31.06
N VAL A 400 2.20 -10.56 32.17
CA VAL A 400 1.11 -11.16 32.96
C VAL A 400 0.16 -10.08 33.46
N GLY A 401 0.70 -8.98 34.00
CA GLY A 401 -0.08 -7.83 34.44
C GLY A 401 -0.91 -7.21 33.32
N GLY A 402 -0.36 -7.12 32.10
CA GLY A 402 -1.09 -6.67 30.91
C GLY A 402 -2.24 -7.59 30.50
N GLN A 403 -2.09 -8.91 30.62
CA GLN A 403 -3.16 -9.88 30.36
C GLN A 403 -4.30 -9.76 31.37
N VAL A 404 -3.97 -9.65 32.67
CA VAL A 404 -4.95 -9.40 33.73
C VAL A 404 -5.67 -8.07 33.49
N ALA A 405 -4.92 -6.99 33.19
CA ALA A 405 -5.49 -5.69 32.91
C ALA A 405 -6.47 -5.74 31.74
N SER A 406 -6.06 -6.32 30.61
CA SER A 406 -6.89 -6.40 29.41
C SER A 406 -8.19 -7.15 29.67
N THR A 407 -8.12 -8.26 30.42
CA THR A 407 -9.28 -9.08 30.77
C THR A 407 -10.25 -8.31 31.67
N LEU A 408 -9.74 -7.65 32.72
CA LEU A 408 -10.59 -6.88 33.64
C LEU A 408 -11.17 -5.61 32.99
N LEU A 409 -10.41 -4.93 32.14
CA LEU A 409 -10.82 -3.70 31.46
C LEU A 409 -11.86 -3.94 30.37
N LEU A 410 -11.75 -5.08 29.68
CA LEU A 410 -12.72 -5.52 28.65
C LEU A 410 -13.86 -6.35 29.25
N GLU A 411 -13.94 -6.44 30.58
CA GLU A 411 -14.98 -7.18 31.32
C GLU A 411 -15.11 -8.65 30.91
N LEU A 412 -13.98 -9.28 30.55
CA LEU A 412 -13.91 -10.68 30.18
C LEU A 412 -13.84 -11.59 31.41
N PRO A 413 -14.37 -12.83 31.33
CA PRO A 413 -14.20 -13.83 32.37
C PRO A 413 -12.71 -14.11 32.67
N LEU A 414 -12.31 -14.13 33.94
CA LEU A 414 -10.93 -14.47 34.33
C LEU A 414 -10.58 -15.93 33.98
N GLU A 415 -11.60 -16.78 33.89
CA GLU A 415 -11.51 -18.16 33.44
C GLU A 415 -10.98 -18.25 32.01
N ASP A 416 -11.22 -17.24 31.16
CA ASP A 416 -10.70 -17.22 29.80
C ASP A 416 -9.18 -17.12 29.76
N LEU A 417 -8.55 -16.43 30.72
CA LEU A 417 -7.09 -16.36 30.83
C LEU A 417 -6.48 -17.68 31.27
N THR A 418 -7.06 -18.30 32.30
CA THR A 418 -6.53 -19.54 32.88
C THR A 418 -6.81 -20.75 31.99
N GLY A 419 -7.96 -20.76 31.31
CA GLY A 419 -8.40 -21.81 30.40
C GLY A 419 -8.00 -21.60 28.94
N TYR A 420 -7.33 -20.49 28.58
CA TYR A 420 -7.04 -20.12 27.19
C TYR A 420 -6.48 -21.29 26.35
N PRO A 421 -5.42 -22.02 26.77
CA PRO A 421 -4.87 -23.09 25.94
C PRO A 421 -5.86 -24.23 25.71
N ASP A 422 -6.69 -24.54 26.71
CA ASP A 422 -7.64 -25.65 26.63
C ASP A 422 -8.88 -25.26 25.80
N GLN A 423 -9.35 -24.01 25.93
CA GLN A 423 -10.39 -23.45 25.06
C GLN A 423 -9.96 -23.50 23.59
N ILE A 424 -8.75 -23.03 23.27
CA ILE A 424 -8.19 -23.11 21.91
C ILE A 424 -8.07 -24.55 21.41
N ARG A 425 -7.58 -25.47 22.24
CA ARG A 425 -7.45 -26.89 21.86
C ARG A 425 -8.80 -27.57 21.65
N SER A 426 -9.85 -27.11 22.31
CA SER A 426 -11.19 -27.67 22.19
C SER A 426 -11.88 -27.32 20.87
N VAL A 427 -11.45 -26.25 20.19
CA VAL A 427 -12.05 -25.78 18.94
C VAL A 427 -12.02 -26.88 17.87
N THR A 428 -13.18 -27.10 17.26
CA THR A 428 -13.42 -28.08 16.19
C THR A 428 -13.45 -27.44 14.81
N SER A 429 -13.33 -28.26 13.75
CA SER A 429 -13.42 -27.80 12.36
C SER A 429 -14.82 -27.24 12.05
N GLU A 430 -15.84 -27.86 12.63
CA GLU A 430 -17.24 -27.47 12.51
C GLU A 430 -17.50 -26.09 13.15
N GLU A 431 -16.89 -25.82 14.30
CA GLU A 431 -16.99 -24.50 14.94
C GLU A 431 -16.29 -23.43 14.12
N VAL A 432 -15.10 -23.70 13.58
CA VAL A 432 -14.39 -22.77 12.68
C VAL A 432 -15.25 -22.45 11.46
N GLN A 433 -15.84 -23.47 10.82
CA GLN A 433 -16.71 -23.26 9.67
C GLN A 433 -17.99 -22.51 10.03
N ARG A 434 -18.59 -22.80 11.20
CA ARG A 434 -19.78 -22.06 11.69
C ARG A 434 -19.46 -20.59 11.86
N VAL A 435 -18.38 -20.25 12.59
CA VAL A 435 -18.04 -18.84 12.82
C VAL A 435 -17.57 -18.15 11.54
N ALA A 436 -16.96 -18.87 10.59
CA ALA A 436 -16.68 -18.31 9.27
C ALA A 436 -17.97 -17.91 8.53
N ARG A 437 -19.01 -18.75 8.56
CA ARG A 437 -20.33 -18.41 7.96
C ARG A 437 -21.00 -17.23 8.65
N GLU A 438 -20.88 -17.17 9.98
CA GLU A 438 -21.56 -16.17 10.79
C GLU A 438 -20.86 -14.80 10.76
N TYR A 439 -19.52 -14.78 10.75
CA TYR A 439 -18.74 -13.56 10.97
C TYR A 439 -17.84 -13.15 9.81
N LEU A 440 -17.51 -14.02 8.84
CA LEU A 440 -16.84 -13.57 7.62
C LEU A 440 -17.88 -13.12 6.59
N HIS A 441 -17.65 -11.98 5.96
CA HIS A 441 -18.60 -11.39 5.03
C HIS A 441 -17.98 -11.09 3.67
N PRO A 442 -17.58 -12.12 2.89
CA PRO A 442 -16.94 -11.92 1.59
C PRO A 442 -17.84 -11.21 0.56
N ASP A 443 -19.16 -11.23 0.73
CA ASP A 443 -20.11 -10.64 -0.23
C ASP A 443 -20.61 -9.25 0.17
N ARG A 444 -20.27 -8.78 1.39
CA ARG A 444 -20.60 -7.44 1.90
C ARG A 444 -19.42 -6.82 2.64
N THR A 445 -18.32 -6.65 1.91
CA THR A 445 -17.03 -6.22 2.48
C THR A 445 -16.60 -4.86 1.94
N THR A 446 -15.68 -4.21 2.64
CA THR A 446 -14.95 -3.05 2.15
C THR A 446 -13.63 -3.51 1.56
N VAL A 447 -13.41 -3.19 0.28
CA VAL A 447 -12.13 -3.39 -0.40
C VAL A 447 -11.45 -2.03 -0.52
N VAL A 448 -10.27 -1.87 0.05
CA VAL A 448 -9.42 -0.68 -0.12
C VAL A 448 -8.18 -1.07 -0.90
N VAL A 449 -7.93 -0.36 -2.00
CA VAL A 449 -6.74 -0.54 -2.83
C VAL A 449 -6.00 0.78 -2.92
N VAL A 450 -4.76 0.82 -2.41
CA VAL A 450 -3.87 1.98 -2.56
C VAL A 450 -2.84 1.67 -3.63
N GLY A 451 -2.86 2.39 -4.76
CA GLY A 451 -1.96 2.15 -5.88
C GLY A 451 -2.23 3.11 -7.05
N ASP A 452 -1.59 2.87 -8.18
CA ASP A 452 -1.77 3.72 -9.35
C ASP A 452 -3.14 3.47 -9.99
N GLY A 453 -4.13 4.27 -9.58
CA GLY A 453 -5.49 4.18 -10.10
C GLY A 453 -5.64 4.26 -11.63
N THR A 454 -4.66 4.82 -12.36
CA THR A 454 -4.67 4.80 -13.85
C THR A 454 -4.55 3.39 -14.41
N GLN A 455 -3.87 2.50 -13.69
CA GLN A 455 -3.66 1.09 -14.06
C GLN A 455 -4.68 0.16 -13.40
N LEU A 456 -5.26 0.58 -12.27
CA LEU A 456 -6.06 -0.30 -11.40
C LEU A 456 -7.57 -0.14 -11.56
N LEU A 457 -8.06 1.01 -12.05
CA LEU A 457 -9.51 1.26 -12.14
C LEU A 457 -10.23 0.21 -12.99
N ALA A 458 -9.82 0.02 -14.24
CA ALA A 458 -10.50 -0.91 -15.14
C ALA A 458 -10.42 -2.38 -14.67
N PRO A 459 -9.27 -2.93 -14.22
CA PRO A 459 -9.22 -4.27 -13.65
C PRO A 459 -10.14 -4.45 -12.43
N LEU A 460 -10.21 -3.46 -11.54
CA LEU A 460 -11.08 -3.54 -10.35
C LEU A 460 -12.57 -3.46 -10.70
N GLU A 461 -12.95 -2.61 -11.66
CA GLU A 461 -14.33 -2.56 -12.18
C GLU A 461 -14.74 -3.89 -12.83
N ALA A 462 -13.81 -4.53 -13.56
CA ALA A 462 -14.05 -5.81 -14.22
C ALA A 462 -14.35 -6.97 -13.25
N LEU A 463 -13.99 -6.85 -11.97
CA LEU A 463 -14.33 -7.84 -10.94
C LEU A 463 -15.83 -7.87 -10.62
N GLY A 464 -16.57 -6.80 -10.92
CA GLY A 464 -18.01 -6.72 -10.66
C GLY A 464 -18.39 -6.76 -9.18
N LEU A 465 -17.50 -6.29 -8.29
CA LEU A 465 -17.69 -6.31 -6.83
C LEU A 465 -18.56 -5.18 -6.28
N GLY A 466 -19.06 -4.28 -7.14
CA GLY A 466 -19.80 -3.08 -6.75
C GLY A 466 -19.22 -1.82 -7.40
N SER A 467 -19.64 -0.64 -6.92
CA SER A 467 -19.07 0.63 -7.37
C SER A 467 -17.63 0.78 -6.90
N VAL A 468 -16.77 1.27 -7.80
CA VAL A 468 -15.40 1.68 -7.47
C VAL A 468 -15.40 3.19 -7.20
N GLU A 469 -15.29 3.56 -5.94
CA GLU A 469 -15.08 4.95 -5.52
C GLU A 469 -13.60 5.29 -5.59
N ILE A 470 -13.26 6.35 -6.28
CA ILE A 470 -11.88 6.80 -6.43
C ILE A 470 -11.63 7.91 -5.41
N MET A 471 -10.50 7.83 -4.71
CA MET A 471 -10.12 8.80 -3.69
C MET A 471 -8.66 9.19 -3.83
N ASP A 472 -8.33 10.37 -3.31
CA ASP A 472 -6.93 10.75 -3.09
C ASP A 472 -6.39 10.18 -1.77
N VAL A 473 -5.11 10.44 -1.50
CA VAL A 473 -4.46 9.97 -0.27
C VAL A 473 -5.07 10.57 1.01
N ASP A 474 -5.75 11.71 0.92
CA ASP A 474 -6.37 12.41 2.04
C ASP A 474 -7.82 11.93 2.30
N GLY A 475 -8.42 11.19 1.37
CA GLY A 475 -9.78 10.67 1.49
C GLY A 475 -10.84 11.54 0.83
N GLU A 476 -10.45 12.44 -0.06
CA GLU A 476 -11.36 13.20 -0.89
C GLU A 476 -11.70 12.41 -2.16
N LEU A 477 -12.97 12.47 -2.58
CA LEU A 477 -13.42 11.81 -3.82
C LEU A 477 -12.76 12.46 -5.03
N LEU A 478 -12.16 11.63 -5.88
CA LEU A 478 -11.61 12.07 -7.16
C LEU A 478 -12.59 11.72 -8.28
N PRO A 479 -12.97 12.70 -9.13
CA PRO A 479 -13.69 12.42 -10.36
C PRO A 479 -12.93 11.43 -11.24
N ARG A 480 -13.65 10.58 -11.98
CA ARG A 480 -13.06 9.60 -12.89
C ARG A 480 -12.20 10.29 -13.96
N GLU A 481 -12.64 11.47 -14.37
CA GLU A 481 -12.03 12.35 -15.36
C GLU A 481 -10.65 12.84 -14.91
N GLU A 482 -10.43 13.02 -13.60
CA GLU A 482 -9.13 13.40 -13.03
C GLU A 482 -8.15 12.22 -12.99
N LEU A 483 -8.66 10.98 -12.88
CA LEU A 483 -7.86 9.76 -12.91
C LEU A 483 -7.43 9.39 -14.33
N VAL A 484 -8.37 9.41 -15.26
CA VAL A 484 -8.14 9.03 -16.66
C VAL A 484 -7.48 10.18 -17.43
N GLY A 485 -7.56 11.40 -16.89
CA GLY A 485 -7.30 12.63 -17.61
C GLY A 485 -8.30 12.76 -18.75
N GLU A 486 -9.25 13.69 -18.66
CA GLU A 486 -9.74 14.32 -19.88
C GLU A 486 -8.56 15.02 -20.55
N ARG A 487 -7.79 14.25 -21.34
CA ARG A 487 -6.95 14.82 -22.37
C ARG A 487 -7.92 15.09 -23.52
N GLU A 488 -8.32 16.35 -23.70
CA GLU A 488 -8.93 16.77 -24.96
C GLU A 488 -8.08 16.18 -26.11
N PRO A 489 -8.69 15.60 -27.16
CA PRO A 489 -7.94 15.21 -28.34
C PRO A 489 -7.16 16.43 -28.79
N ALA A 490 -5.83 16.38 -28.72
CA ALA A 490 -5.02 17.50 -29.18
C ALA A 490 -5.38 17.76 -30.65
N SER A 491 -5.89 18.97 -30.94
CA SER A 491 -6.11 19.39 -32.31
C SER A 491 -4.76 19.74 -32.91
N TRP A 492 -4.35 19.02 -33.94
CA TRP A 492 -3.08 19.25 -34.63
C TRP A 492 -3.26 20.32 -35.70
N ASP A 493 -2.64 21.49 -35.54
CA ASP A 493 -2.68 22.53 -36.57
C ASP A 493 -1.70 22.18 -37.70
N ALA A 494 -2.20 21.43 -38.69
CA ALA A 494 -1.48 21.00 -39.88
C ALA A 494 -0.91 22.18 -40.70
N THR A 495 -1.44 23.40 -40.52
CA THR A 495 -1.00 24.58 -41.28
C THR A 495 0.36 25.10 -40.83
N LEU A 496 0.84 24.66 -39.66
CA LEU A 496 2.17 24.98 -39.14
C LEU A 496 3.28 24.11 -39.77
N LEU A 497 2.93 23.06 -40.51
CA LEU A 497 3.92 22.20 -41.17
C LEU A 497 4.57 22.91 -42.37
N GLU A 498 5.85 22.62 -42.59
CA GLU A 498 6.65 23.19 -43.66
C GLU A 498 7.13 22.10 -44.63
N GLU A 499 7.07 22.41 -45.93
CA GLU A 499 7.64 21.57 -46.97
C GLU A 499 9.16 21.44 -46.83
N GLY A 500 9.69 20.24 -47.09
CA GLY A 500 11.13 20.06 -47.09
C GLY A 500 11.58 18.61 -47.06
N VAL A 501 12.91 18.46 -47.08
CA VAL A 501 13.61 17.18 -46.98
C VAL A 501 14.50 17.19 -45.74
N ARG A 502 14.33 16.17 -44.90
CA ARG A 502 15.12 15.92 -43.70
C ARG A 502 15.88 14.61 -43.90
N ARG A 503 17.18 14.62 -43.62
CA ARG A 503 18.02 13.43 -43.71
C ARG A 503 18.54 13.07 -42.33
N TYR A 504 18.58 11.77 -42.06
CA TYR A 504 19.00 11.21 -40.81
C TYR A 504 20.02 10.10 -41.01
N GLU A 505 20.90 9.95 -40.03
CA GLU A 505 21.87 8.86 -39.96
C GLU A 505 21.51 7.93 -38.80
N LEU A 506 21.45 6.63 -39.08
CA LEU A 506 21.09 5.59 -38.12
C LEU A 506 22.35 5.01 -37.49
N PHE A 507 22.41 4.97 -36.16
CA PHE A 507 23.55 4.44 -35.41
C PHE A 507 23.16 3.21 -34.57
N ILE A 508 24.02 2.19 -34.59
CA ILE A 508 23.96 1.05 -33.65
C ILE A 508 25.27 0.99 -32.89
N GLN A 509 25.22 1.04 -31.55
CA GLN A 509 26.39 1.09 -30.67
C GLN A 509 27.40 2.19 -31.09
N GLY A 510 26.88 3.31 -31.61
CA GLY A 510 27.67 4.46 -32.08
C GLY A 510 28.26 4.32 -33.49
N ASN A 511 28.02 3.22 -34.21
CA ASN A 511 28.48 3.05 -35.59
C ASN A 511 27.34 3.33 -36.60
N PRO A 512 27.60 4.05 -37.70
CA PRO A 512 26.58 4.34 -38.71
C PRO A 512 26.20 3.07 -39.48
N MET A 513 24.91 2.76 -39.54
CA MET A 513 24.35 1.50 -40.06
C MET A 513 23.28 1.68 -41.13
N GLY A 514 22.93 2.92 -41.43
CA GLY A 514 21.92 3.26 -42.42
C GLY A 514 21.64 4.75 -42.46
N ASN A 515 20.74 5.14 -43.35
CA ASN A 515 20.23 6.48 -43.46
C ASN A 515 18.71 6.45 -43.64
N ALA A 516 18.09 7.58 -43.31
CA ALA A 516 16.69 7.81 -43.62
C ALA A 516 16.52 9.18 -44.27
N GLU A 517 15.65 9.27 -45.26
CA GLU A 517 15.21 10.52 -45.86
C GLU A 517 13.71 10.66 -45.63
N TYR A 518 13.30 11.80 -45.09
CA TYR A 518 11.92 12.18 -44.85
C TYR A 518 11.63 13.38 -45.73
N ARG A 519 10.63 13.25 -46.60
CA ARG A 519 10.17 14.32 -47.49
C ARG A 519 8.73 14.64 -47.15
N LEU A 520 8.44 15.91 -46.92
CA LEU A 520 7.08 16.39 -46.71
C LEU A 520 6.77 17.43 -47.80
N GLU A 521 5.68 17.21 -48.52
CA GLU A 521 5.22 18.08 -49.61
C GLU A 521 3.70 18.29 -49.55
N ARG A 522 3.24 19.47 -49.98
CA ARG A 522 1.81 19.78 -50.04
C ARG A 522 1.28 19.46 -51.44
N GLN A 523 0.30 18.57 -51.50
CA GLN A 523 -0.39 18.22 -52.75
C GLN A 523 -1.89 18.56 -52.61
N GLY A 524 -2.26 19.77 -53.00
CA GLY A 524 -3.64 20.25 -52.89
C GLY A 524 -4.05 20.49 -51.43
N ASP A 525 -5.10 19.79 -51.00
CA ASP A 525 -5.66 19.80 -49.65
C ASP A 525 -5.03 18.76 -48.71
N ALA A 526 -3.99 18.05 -49.16
CA ALA A 526 -3.31 17.03 -48.37
C ALA A 526 -1.79 17.27 -48.26
N TRP A 527 -1.23 16.89 -47.12
CA TRP A 527 0.19 16.63 -46.95
C TRP A 527 0.53 15.23 -47.43
N VAL A 528 1.68 15.10 -48.10
CA VAL A 528 2.25 13.82 -48.53
C VAL A 528 3.62 13.68 -47.90
N ALA A 529 3.75 12.74 -46.98
CA ALA A 529 4.99 12.40 -46.31
C ALA A 529 5.56 11.12 -46.95
N THR A 530 6.76 11.21 -47.50
CA THR A 530 7.51 10.06 -48.03
C THR A 530 8.73 9.83 -47.14
N THR A 531 8.81 8.67 -46.51
CA THR A 531 9.93 8.24 -45.69
C THR A 531 10.62 7.06 -46.35
N THR A 532 11.91 7.22 -46.66
CA THR A 532 12.76 6.16 -47.21
C THR A 532 13.83 5.83 -46.20
N ILE A 533 13.88 4.60 -45.72
CA ILE A 533 14.90 4.11 -44.79
C ILE A 533 15.74 3.06 -45.51
N THR A 534 17.06 3.25 -45.53
CA THR A 534 18.01 2.30 -46.09
C THR A 534 18.99 1.85 -45.01
N SER A 535 19.10 0.54 -44.79
CA SER A 535 20.06 -0.03 -43.84
C SER A 535 20.61 -1.36 -44.35
N MET A 536 21.51 -1.95 -43.57
CA MET A 536 21.95 -3.35 -43.79
C MET A 536 20.78 -4.35 -43.74
N ALA A 537 19.66 -3.96 -43.11
CA ALA A 537 18.43 -4.73 -43.02
C ALA A 537 17.50 -4.56 -44.25
N GLY A 538 17.96 -3.92 -45.34
CA GLY A 538 17.16 -3.68 -46.53
C GLY A 538 16.65 -2.24 -46.63
N SER A 539 15.74 -2.01 -47.59
CA SER A 539 15.11 -0.71 -47.82
C SER A 539 13.62 -0.77 -47.52
N GLN A 540 13.12 0.29 -46.90
CA GLN A 540 11.71 0.53 -46.66
C GLN A 540 11.34 1.88 -47.25
N GLU A 541 10.20 1.93 -47.93
CA GLU A 541 9.55 3.17 -48.32
C GLU A 541 8.15 3.23 -47.70
N THR A 542 7.77 4.39 -47.19
CA THR A 542 6.45 4.65 -46.62
C THR A 542 5.95 5.97 -47.18
N VAL A 543 4.76 5.96 -47.77
CA VAL A 543 4.06 7.13 -48.29
C VAL A 543 2.77 7.28 -47.50
N LEU A 544 2.67 8.39 -46.78
CA LEU A 544 1.55 8.73 -45.91
C LEU A 544 0.86 9.99 -46.47
N ARG A 545 -0.47 9.98 -46.51
CA ARG A 545 -1.28 11.13 -46.89
C ARG A 545 -2.25 11.48 -45.78
N PHE A 546 -2.35 12.77 -45.46
CA PHE A 546 -3.26 13.31 -44.44
C PHE A 546 -3.68 14.73 -44.78
N GLY A 547 -4.80 15.20 -44.24
CA GLY A 547 -5.35 16.51 -44.57
C GLY A 547 -4.45 17.67 -44.13
N ALA A 548 -4.36 18.69 -44.97
CA ALA A 548 -3.53 19.87 -44.75
C ALA A 548 -4.20 20.94 -43.87
N GLU A 549 -5.50 20.78 -43.57
CA GLU A 549 -6.26 21.69 -42.68
C GLU A 549 -6.81 20.96 -41.45
N ASP A 550 -7.33 19.75 -41.60
CA ASP A 550 -7.98 18.99 -40.52
C ASP A 550 -7.08 17.90 -39.89
N PHE A 551 -5.89 17.68 -40.44
CA PHE A 551 -4.94 16.65 -40.04
C PHE A 551 -5.51 15.23 -40.07
N LEU A 552 -6.62 14.99 -40.75
CA LEU A 552 -7.25 13.66 -40.78
C LEU A 552 -6.41 12.69 -41.63
N PRO A 553 -6.25 11.42 -41.20
CA PRO A 553 -5.58 10.42 -42.01
C PRO A 553 -6.36 10.17 -43.30
N HIS A 554 -5.66 10.10 -44.43
CA HIS A 554 -6.26 9.71 -45.72
C HIS A 554 -5.78 8.33 -46.16
N SER A 555 -4.47 8.07 -46.11
CA SER A 555 -3.93 6.81 -46.60
C SER A 555 -2.50 6.55 -46.13
N ILE A 556 -2.13 5.28 -45.97
CA ILE A 556 -0.75 4.83 -45.83
C ILE A 556 -0.43 3.76 -46.89
N ARG A 557 0.73 3.88 -47.51
CA ARG A 557 1.34 2.87 -48.39
C ARG A 557 2.74 2.57 -47.86
N GLN A 558 3.03 1.32 -47.59
CA GLN A 558 4.36 0.89 -47.15
C GLN A 558 4.79 -0.31 -47.97
N ASP A 559 6.03 -0.30 -48.45
CA ASP A 559 6.69 -1.47 -49.01
C ASP A 559 8.06 -1.61 -48.33
N GLN A 560 8.29 -2.78 -47.75
CA GLN A 560 9.55 -3.13 -47.12
C GLN A 560 10.01 -4.49 -47.65
N GLY A 561 11.24 -4.52 -48.17
CA GLY A 561 11.83 -5.73 -48.73
C GLY A 561 13.20 -6.04 -48.16
N GLN A 562 13.35 -7.24 -47.59
CA GLN A 562 14.67 -7.83 -47.30
C GLN A 562 14.67 -9.34 -47.48
N GLY A 563 15.40 -9.83 -48.49
CA GLY A 563 15.46 -11.27 -48.77
C GLY A 563 14.06 -11.87 -49.01
N PRO A 564 13.68 -13.00 -48.38
CA PRO A 564 12.37 -13.62 -48.56
C PRO A 564 11.24 -12.98 -47.73
N VAL A 565 11.52 -11.92 -46.97
CA VAL A 565 10.55 -11.24 -46.10
C VAL A 565 10.10 -9.96 -46.79
N ARG A 566 8.80 -9.87 -47.07
CA ARG A 566 8.15 -8.68 -47.62
C ARG A 566 7.01 -8.27 -46.69
N ILE A 567 6.94 -6.97 -46.39
CA ILE A 567 5.81 -6.35 -45.71
C ILE A 567 5.24 -5.33 -46.67
N SER A 568 3.94 -5.41 -46.93
CA SER A 568 3.23 -4.40 -47.71
C SER A 568 2.00 -3.93 -46.94
N VAL A 569 1.85 -2.61 -46.79
CA VAL A 569 0.66 -1.98 -46.18
C VAL A 569 0.01 -1.14 -47.26
N ALA A 570 -1.28 -1.34 -47.51
CA ALA A 570 -2.06 -0.51 -48.40
C ALA A 570 -3.43 -0.21 -47.77
N LEU A 571 -3.49 0.87 -46.98
CA LEU A 571 -4.67 1.25 -46.22
C LEU A 571 -5.16 2.65 -46.61
N ASP A 572 -6.46 2.79 -46.77
CA ASP A 572 -7.18 4.03 -47.02
C ASP A 572 -8.16 4.31 -45.88
N VAL A 573 -8.38 5.58 -45.58
CA VAL A 573 -9.37 6.04 -44.62
C VAL A 573 -10.41 6.87 -45.36
N VAL A 574 -11.64 6.36 -45.41
CA VAL A 574 -12.77 7.00 -46.10
C VAL A 574 -13.91 7.12 -45.12
N ASP A 575 -14.39 8.34 -44.89
CA ASP A 575 -15.47 8.65 -43.95
C ASP A 575 -15.25 8.06 -42.53
N GLY A 576 -14.00 8.08 -42.06
CA GLY A 576 -13.61 7.54 -40.75
C GLY A 576 -13.56 6.01 -40.68
N ARG A 577 -13.68 5.30 -41.81
CA ARG A 577 -13.46 3.85 -41.89
C ARG A 577 -12.11 3.54 -42.52
N LEU A 578 -11.36 2.64 -41.89
CA LEU A 578 -10.13 2.07 -42.42
C LEU A 578 -10.45 0.89 -43.33
N MET A 579 -9.92 0.93 -44.55
CA MET A 579 -10.10 -0.08 -45.57
C MET A 579 -8.77 -0.45 -46.23
N GLY A 580 -8.58 -1.72 -46.58
CA GLY A 580 -7.46 -2.17 -47.40
C GLY A 580 -6.72 -3.37 -46.82
N ASP A 581 -5.51 -3.63 -47.32
CA ASP A 581 -4.81 -4.89 -47.09
C ASP A 581 -3.42 -4.65 -46.48
N VAL A 582 -3.02 -5.58 -45.61
CA VAL A 582 -1.68 -5.67 -45.06
C VAL A 582 -1.13 -7.07 -45.28
N GLU A 583 -0.09 -7.18 -46.09
CA GLU A 583 0.65 -8.42 -46.31
C GLU A 583 1.79 -8.51 -45.29
N LEU A 584 1.72 -9.52 -44.41
CA LEU A 584 2.75 -9.75 -43.38
C LEU A 584 3.31 -11.17 -43.48
N PRO A 585 4.59 -11.36 -43.11
CA PRO A 585 5.14 -12.70 -42.96
C PRO A 585 4.28 -13.54 -41.99
N PRO A 586 4.15 -14.87 -42.19
CA PRO A 586 3.34 -15.73 -41.33
C PRO A 586 3.72 -15.70 -39.84
N GLN A 587 4.93 -15.25 -39.53
CA GLN A 587 5.45 -15.13 -38.17
C GLN A 587 4.93 -13.88 -37.43
N MET A 588 4.44 -12.88 -38.18
CA MET A 588 3.89 -11.60 -37.70
C MET A 588 2.36 -11.55 -37.82
N GLY A 589 1.71 -12.71 -38.02
CA GLY A 589 0.24 -12.81 -38.08
C GLY A 589 -0.32 -13.06 -39.47
N GLY A 590 0.50 -13.06 -40.53
CA GLY A 590 0.04 -13.30 -41.91
C GLY A 590 -0.76 -12.14 -42.49
N ASP A 591 -1.22 -12.31 -43.73
CA ASP A 591 -2.00 -11.30 -44.46
C ASP A 591 -3.31 -10.97 -43.74
N ARG A 592 -3.71 -9.70 -43.77
CA ARG A 592 -4.93 -9.19 -43.14
C ARG A 592 -5.64 -8.19 -44.05
N GLU A 593 -6.95 -8.30 -44.07
CA GLU A 593 -7.86 -7.34 -44.68
C GLU A 593 -8.50 -6.50 -43.57
N TYR A 594 -8.55 -5.18 -43.78
CA TYR A 594 -9.14 -4.22 -42.87
C TYR A 594 -10.44 -3.65 -43.46
N ASP A 595 -11.51 -3.70 -42.67
CA ASP A 595 -12.77 -2.99 -42.90
C ASP A 595 -13.40 -2.65 -41.54
N GLN A 596 -12.97 -1.55 -40.93
CA GLN A 596 -13.41 -1.17 -39.59
C GLN A 596 -13.54 0.35 -39.42
N VAL A 597 -14.43 0.78 -38.52
CA VAL A 597 -14.51 2.19 -38.11
C VAL A 597 -13.29 2.52 -37.27
N MET A 598 -12.59 3.61 -37.59
CA MET A 598 -11.53 4.14 -36.75
C MET A 598 -12.13 5.02 -35.65
N PRO A 599 -11.69 4.86 -34.39
CA PRO A 599 -12.03 5.82 -33.36
C PRO A 599 -11.61 7.25 -33.79
N PRO A 600 -12.45 8.27 -33.58
CA PRO A 600 -12.12 9.66 -33.93
C PRO A 600 -10.77 10.10 -33.34
N GLY A 601 -9.96 10.81 -34.12
CA GLY A 601 -8.63 11.29 -33.70
C GLY A 601 -7.51 10.24 -33.75
N THR A 602 -7.79 9.00 -34.17
CA THR A 602 -6.76 7.97 -34.36
C THR A 602 -5.86 8.32 -35.56
N LEU A 603 -4.56 8.37 -35.34
CA LEU A 603 -3.56 8.62 -36.36
C LEU A 603 -3.06 7.31 -37.01
N LEU A 604 -2.62 7.38 -38.27
CA LEU A 604 -1.89 6.27 -38.93
C LEU A 604 -0.41 6.26 -38.49
N PRO A 605 0.28 5.09 -38.54
CA PRO A 605 1.71 5.03 -38.25
C PRO A 605 2.52 6.06 -39.03
N GLY A 606 3.39 6.81 -38.36
CA GLY A 606 4.22 7.86 -38.95
C GLY A 606 3.59 9.25 -38.93
N MET A 607 2.29 9.39 -38.63
CA MET A 607 1.66 10.70 -38.40
C MET A 607 2.04 11.32 -37.06
N ASP A 608 2.43 10.50 -36.08
CA ASP A 608 2.84 10.90 -34.74
C ASP A 608 4.04 11.86 -34.74
N GLU A 609 4.99 11.69 -35.68
CA GLU A 609 6.09 12.65 -35.86
C GLU A 609 5.57 14.06 -36.22
N PHE A 610 4.57 14.14 -37.11
CA PHE A 610 4.00 15.42 -37.54
C PHE A 610 3.08 16.02 -36.47
N ALA A 611 2.40 15.18 -35.69
CA ALA A 611 1.63 15.63 -34.53
C ALA A 611 2.56 16.29 -33.50
N LEU A 612 3.70 15.66 -33.21
CA LEU A 612 4.75 16.21 -32.35
C LEU A 612 5.40 17.47 -32.94
N ALA A 613 5.49 17.59 -34.27
CA ALA A 613 6.03 18.77 -34.93
C ALA A 613 5.18 20.04 -34.70
N VAL A 614 3.88 19.89 -34.49
CA VAL A 614 2.94 21.02 -34.28
C VAL A 614 2.36 21.06 -32.87
N ALA A 615 2.79 20.16 -31.99
CA ALA A 615 2.33 20.09 -30.62
C ALA A 615 2.74 21.35 -29.83
N PRO A 616 1.91 21.84 -28.90
CA PRO A 616 2.27 22.95 -28.01
C PRO A 616 3.25 22.45 -26.93
N LEU A 617 4.53 22.34 -27.27
CA LEU A 617 5.55 21.83 -26.36
C LEU A 617 5.99 22.90 -25.34
N GLU A 618 5.84 22.58 -24.06
CA GLU A 618 6.39 23.33 -22.93
C GLU A 618 6.87 22.38 -21.82
N ALA A 619 7.73 22.87 -20.92
CA ALA A 619 8.28 22.05 -19.84
C ALA A 619 7.16 21.49 -18.95
N GLY A 620 7.11 20.16 -18.81
CA GLY A 620 6.09 19.47 -18.02
C GLY A 620 4.80 19.15 -18.78
N ALA A 621 4.65 19.58 -20.05
CA ALA A 621 3.51 19.24 -20.88
C ALA A 621 3.37 17.72 -21.04
N ARG A 622 2.11 17.24 -21.03
CA ARG A 622 1.76 15.84 -21.24
C ARG A 622 0.54 15.71 -22.13
N PHE A 623 0.60 14.87 -23.14
CA PHE A 623 -0.50 14.63 -24.06
C PHE A 623 -0.46 13.21 -24.60
N THR A 624 -1.58 12.78 -25.18
CA THR A 624 -1.74 11.45 -25.77
C THR A 624 -1.93 11.53 -27.27
N ILE A 625 -1.37 10.57 -27.98
CA ILE A 625 -1.55 10.41 -29.42
C ILE A 625 -2.17 9.03 -29.64
N PRO A 626 -3.49 8.95 -29.89
CA PRO A 626 -4.12 7.71 -30.32
C PRO A 626 -3.58 7.34 -31.70
N TYR A 627 -3.06 6.13 -31.86
CA TYR A 627 -2.53 5.64 -33.14
C TYR A 627 -2.97 4.20 -33.42
N LEU A 628 -3.05 3.86 -34.70
CA LEU A 628 -3.37 2.52 -35.16
C LEU A 628 -2.12 1.64 -35.16
N ASP A 629 -2.14 0.53 -34.42
CA ASP A 629 -1.16 -0.55 -34.62
C ASP A 629 -1.61 -1.41 -35.81
N VAL A 630 -0.93 -1.28 -36.95
CA VAL A 630 -1.25 -2.01 -38.19
C VAL A 630 -0.91 -3.50 -38.13
N VAL A 631 -0.09 -3.94 -37.18
CA VAL A 631 0.26 -5.35 -36.97
C VAL A 631 -0.77 -6.03 -36.07
N GLN A 632 -1.30 -5.33 -35.07
CA GLN A 632 -2.32 -5.86 -34.17
C GLN A 632 -3.75 -5.61 -34.67
N GLY A 633 -3.94 -4.54 -35.44
CA GLY A 633 -5.22 -4.09 -35.97
C GLY A 633 -6.10 -3.33 -34.97
N SER A 634 -5.52 -2.96 -33.82
CA SER A 634 -6.17 -2.23 -32.74
C SER A 634 -5.57 -0.83 -32.58
N THR A 635 -6.40 0.11 -32.11
CA THR A 635 -5.92 1.42 -31.66
C THR A 635 -5.24 1.29 -30.31
N THR A 636 -4.09 1.94 -30.16
CA THR A 636 -3.37 2.11 -28.90
C THR A 636 -3.03 3.60 -28.72
N THR A 637 -2.51 3.99 -27.57
CA THR A 637 -2.26 5.39 -27.22
C THR A 637 -0.81 5.58 -26.83
N LEU A 638 -0.09 6.46 -27.55
CA LEU A 638 1.21 6.94 -27.09
C LEU A 638 1.01 8.04 -26.05
N GLU A 639 1.83 8.03 -25.01
CA GLU A 639 1.92 9.10 -24.04
C GLU A 639 3.22 9.86 -24.25
N ALA A 640 3.13 11.16 -24.50
CA ALA A 640 4.28 12.05 -24.59
C ALA A 640 4.39 12.91 -23.33
N ARG A 641 5.60 13.02 -22.77
CA ARG A 641 5.93 13.87 -21.63
C ARG A 641 7.16 14.71 -21.95
N VAL A 642 7.02 16.04 -21.88
CA VAL A 642 8.13 16.98 -22.05
C VAL A 642 8.87 17.10 -20.71
N GLU A 643 10.12 16.66 -20.65
CA GLU A 643 10.93 16.66 -19.43
C GLU A 643 11.61 18.02 -19.19
N GLY A 644 11.98 18.73 -20.26
CA GLY A 644 12.66 20.02 -20.21
C GLY A 644 13.44 20.32 -21.47
N GLU A 645 14.23 21.39 -21.45
CA GLU A 645 15.12 21.78 -22.55
C GLU A 645 16.50 21.11 -22.42
N GLU A 646 17.07 20.68 -23.53
CA GLU A 646 18.41 20.10 -23.63
C GLU A 646 19.10 20.54 -24.93
N GLU A 647 20.41 20.84 -24.88
CA GLU A 647 21.20 21.17 -26.07
C GLU A 647 21.76 19.88 -26.69
N ILE A 648 21.45 19.67 -27.97
CA ILE A 648 21.87 18.47 -28.71
C ILE A 648 22.72 18.85 -29.91
N THR A 649 23.87 18.19 -30.04
CA THR A 649 24.77 18.32 -31.21
C THR A 649 24.73 17.06 -32.06
N VAL A 650 24.49 17.25 -33.36
CA VAL A 650 24.45 16.24 -34.43
C VAL A 650 25.21 16.74 -35.65
N SER A 651 25.34 15.91 -36.69
CA SER A 651 26.06 16.27 -37.93
C SER A 651 25.46 17.49 -38.64
N ALA A 652 24.15 17.73 -38.51
CA ALA A 652 23.48 18.91 -39.08
C ALA A 652 23.73 20.22 -38.30
N GLY A 653 24.23 20.15 -37.05
CA GLY A 653 24.49 21.32 -36.20
C GLY A 653 24.18 21.08 -34.72
N THR A 654 24.21 22.17 -33.94
CA THR A 654 23.83 22.20 -32.52
C THR A 654 22.48 22.91 -32.37
N TYR A 655 21.55 22.30 -31.64
CA TYR A 655 20.17 22.76 -31.50
C TYR A 655 19.75 22.79 -30.03
N GLN A 656 18.96 23.80 -29.66
CA GLN A 656 18.17 23.76 -28.43
C GLN A 656 16.92 22.91 -28.68
N THR A 657 16.69 21.92 -27.81
CA THR A 657 15.64 20.92 -28.02
C THR A 657 14.79 20.73 -26.78
N TRP A 658 13.54 20.33 -26.98
CA TRP A 658 12.71 19.69 -25.97
C TRP A 658 13.09 18.22 -25.87
N ARG A 659 13.41 17.75 -24.67
CA ARG A 659 13.54 16.33 -24.35
C ARG A 659 12.14 15.79 -24.06
N VAL A 660 11.66 14.89 -24.91
CA VAL A 660 10.31 14.31 -24.83
C VAL A 660 10.41 12.80 -24.64
N GLN A 661 9.89 12.31 -23.52
CA GLN A 661 9.75 10.89 -23.26
C GLN A 661 8.42 10.41 -23.86
N VAL A 662 8.46 9.39 -24.71
CA VAL A 662 7.26 8.76 -25.29
C VAL A 662 7.15 7.32 -24.82
N THR A 663 5.98 6.94 -24.29
CA THR A 663 5.65 5.59 -23.79
C THR A 663 4.34 5.09 -24.40
N GLY A 664 4.02 3.79 -24.27
CA GLY A 664 2.78 3.19 -24.79
C GLY A 664 2.95 2.30 -26.05
N GLY A 665 4.14 2.28 -26.66
CA GLY A 665 4.54 1.30 -27.69
C GLY A 665 5.37 0.14 -27.12
N GLU A 666 5.85 -0.78 -27.97
CA GLU A 666 6.65 -1.96 -27.56
C GLU A 666 7.96 -1.61 -26.81
N ALA A 667 8.49 -0.40 -27.00
CA ALA A 667 9.64 0.14 -26.26
C ALA A 667 9.46 1.64 -26.00
N GLY A 668 9.98 2.14 -24.88
CA GLY A 668 10.00 3.58 -24.60
C GLY A 668 10.95 4.32 -25.54
N LEU A 669 10.59 5.53 -25.97
CA LEU A 669 11.38 6.37 -26.84
C LEU A 669 11.76 7.67 -26.15
N THR A 670 12.95 8.19 -26.43
CA THR A 670 13.36 9.54 -26.06
C THR A 670 13.58 10.35 -27.32
N LEU A 671 12.83 11.42 -27.49
CA LEU A 671 12.90 12.31 -28.64
C LEU A 671 13.50 13.65 -28.23
N PHE A 672 14.35 14.20 -29.08
CA PHE A 672 14.91 15.53 -28.94
C PHE A 672 14.40 16.38 -30.09
N LEU A 673 13.42 17.23 -29.82
CA LEU A 673 12.71 18.01 -30.82
C LEU A 673 13.19 19.46 -30.78
N ARG A 674 13.52 20.07 -31.92
CA ARG A 674 13.91 21.50 -31.99
C ARG A 674 12.89 22.35 -31.23
N ARG A 675 13.39 23.24 -30.37
CA ARG A 675 12.56 24.07 -29.48
C ARG A 675 11.50 24.88 -30.21
N ASP A 676 11.85 25.47 -31.36
CA ASP A 676 10.92 26.31 -32.14
C ASP A 676 10.01 25.45 -33.03
N ALA A 677 8.73 25.83 -33.07
CA ALA A 677 7.74 25.24 -33.98
C ALA A 677 7.94 25.70 -35.44
N PRO A 678 7.70 24.84 -36.46
CA PRO A 678 7.42 23.41 -36.29
C PRO A 678 8.63 22.67 -35.72
N HIS A 679 8.39 21.84 -34.72
CA HIS A 679 9.42 21.09 -34.03
C HIS A 679 9.99 20.02 -34.96
N ILE A 680 11.31 20.02 -35.13
CA ILE A 680 12.01 19.06 -35.99
C ILE A 680 12.71 18.05 -35.10
N LEU A 681 12.56 16.76 -35.40
CA LEU A 681 13.32 15.72 -34.74
C LEU A 681 14.83 15.92 -35.01
N ILE A 682 15.60 16.14 -33.94
CA ILE A 682 17.06 16.29 -33.98
C ILE A 682 17.74 14.97 -33.64
N ARG A 683 17.24 14.27 -32.62
CA ARG A 683 17.71 12.94 -32.22
C ARG A 683 16.55 12.10 -31.69
N GLN A 684 16.59 10.81 -31.97
CA GLN A 684 15.72 9.79 -31.37
C GLN A 684 16.55 8.67 -30.77
N GLU A 685 16.24 8.27 -29.54
CA GLU A 685 16.87 7.17 -28.82
C GLU A 685 15.81 6.12 -28.43
N PHE A 686 16.18 4.85 -28.49
CA PHE A 686 15.28 3.73 -28.20
C PHE A 686 15.64 3.12 -26.83
N GLY A 687 14.70 3.14 -25.89
CA GLY A 687 14.88 2.67 -24.53
C GLY A 687 15.35 1.22 -24.48
N GLY A 688 16.45 0.97 -23.75
CA GLY A 688 17.02 -0.37 -23.60
C GLY A 688 17.73 -0.94 -24.83
N GLN A 689 17.83 -0.17 -25.92
CA GLN A 689 18.50 -0.59 -27.16
C GLN A 689 19.63 0.37 -27.51
N PRO A 690 20.79 -0.10 -28.01
CA PRO A 690 21.88 0.76 -28.42
C PRO A 690 21.64 1.34 -29.83
N LEU A 691 20.42 1.80 -30.10
CA LEU A 691 19.97 2.33 -31.39
C LEU A 691 19.65 3.82 -31.22
N ARG A 692 20.10 4.65 -32.17
CA ARG A 692 19.66 6.05 -32.25
C ARG A 692 19.64 6.56 -33.68
N LEU A 693 18.85 7.59 -33.92
CA LEU A 693 18.74 8.30 -35.20
C LEU A 693 19.11 9.76 -34.97
N ASP A 694 20.06 10.30 -35.73
CA ASP A 694 20.52 11.69 -35.64
C ASP A 694 20.27 12.45 -36.94
N LEU A 695 19.82 13.70 -36.85
CA LEU A 695 19.66 14.58 -38.01
C LEU A 695 21.01 14.87 -38.67
N SER A 696 21.11 14.57 -39.97
CA SER A 696 22.31 14.73 -40.78
C SER A 696 22.19 15.84 -41.83
N GLY A 697 20.98 16.29 -42.18
CA GLY A 697 20.80 17.45 -43.04
C GLY A 697 19.35 17.92 -43.20
N LEU A 698 19.19 19.19 -43.55
CA LEU A 698 17.93 19.85 -43.90
C LEU A 698 18.07 20.51 -45.28
N ALA A 699 17.11 20.30 -46.15
CA ALA A 699 17.06 20.92 -47.48
C ALA A 699 15.63 21.32 -47.86
N PRO A 700 15.44 22.41 -48.63
CA PRO A 700 14.15 22.68 -49.27
C PRO A 700 13.82 21.59 -50.29
N LEU A 701 12.55 21.48 -50.69
CA LEU A 701 12.17 20.61 -51.82
C LEU A 701 12.89 21.09 -53.10
N PRO A 702 13.40 20.15 -53.92
CA PRO A 702 14.13 20.46 -55.15
C PRO A 702 13.27 21.05 -56.27
#